data_AF-A0A1B6KH25-F1
#
_entry.id   AF-A0A1B6KH25-F1
#
_cell.length_a   1.000
_cell.length_b   1.000
_cell.length_c   1.000
_cell.angle_alpha   90.00
_cell.angle_beta   90.00
_cell.angle_gamma   90.00
#
_symmetry.space_group_name_H-M   'P 1'
#
loop_
_entity.id
_entity.type
_entity.pdbx_description
1 polymer ?
#
loop_
_entity_poly.entity_id
_entity_poly.type
_entity_poly.pdbx_seq_one_letter_code
_entity_poly.pdbx_strand_id
1 'polypeptide(L)'
;MARSMIPSQQKLAEKLTLLNDRGIGMLTRIYNIKKACGDAKSKPGFLSDKSLESSIKYIVRRFPNIDTKGLQAITPIRSEIIKSLSLYYYTFVDLLDFKDSVCELLTTMDACQVHLDLTLNFELTKAYLDLVVAYVTLMILLSKVEDRKAVLGLFNAAHELVHNQSDQSFPRLGQMIMDYDPPLKKLSEEFVPHAKLLYSALISLWPIYISHNLSADKWRSDQKLSLVGNPGQLLKPSQTETISCEYLPLETMERWIIFGFMLCHQALQQEQPNKLWLSSLENSWVIALFRDEVIYIHAYIQVFFDTIKGYGKRISEVKDCYNQALQKATYRHRERRKFLRTALKELGLILTDQPGLLGPKALLIFIALCFARDEVYWLLRHNDNPPQQKSKGKTAEDLVDRQLPELLFHMEELRVLVRKYSQVIQRYYVQYLAGFDAIALNQMMQNLAVCPEDESIILSSLCNNIANLSVKQVEDNELFDFRALRLDWLRLQAYASVAKAPLALAENRDLASLLDTILFHTKMVDYLDEMMVETSDLSIFCFYSKIFEDQFHMCLEFPAQNRYIVAFPLICNHFQSCTHELCPEERHHIRERSLSVVNMFLDEMAKEAKNIITTICDEQCTMSDKLLPKHCAMLISQVVNRKKKEKNKKNTLEIPKPGVESYRKTREELTTMDKLHMALTELCYALNYCSTINVWEYTFAPREYLHQHLENRFARALVGMVMFNPDTSEIAKPSELLASVRAYMNVLQTVENYVHIDITRVFNNALLQQTQQIDSHGEKTVAALYTQWYSEVLLRRVSAGNICFSMNQRAFISLTAEGAIPFNAEEFSDINELRALAELIGPYGMKLLNETLMWHIASQVQELKKLVAGNKEVLVALRTNFDKPEIMKEQFRKLQHVDNVLQRMTIVGVILSFRQLAQGALVDVLEERIPFLLSSILDFRHHLPSGDPMVVSEMASAAGLTCKVDPTLAAALRNQKNETDEDEHLLACLLMVFVAVSIPKLARNDNSFYRASL
;
A
#
# COMPACT_ATOMS: atom_id res chain seq x y z
N MET A 1 53.88 36.98 -17.16
CA MET A 1 53.56 36.31 -18.44
C MET A 1 52.53 35.24 -18.15
N ALA A 2 51.26 35.44 -18.51
CA ALA A 2 50.24 34.41 -18.36
C ALA A 2 50.51 33.31 -19.39
N ARG A 3 50.55 32.03 -18.97
CA ARG A 3 50.61 30.88 -19.88
C ARG A 3 49.45 30.98 -20.86
N SER A 4 49.70 30.72 -22.15
CA SER A 4 48.63 30.60 -23.14
C SER A 4 47.66 29.49 -22.72
N MET A 5 46.39 29.84 -22.55
CA MET A 5 45.35 28.88 -22.18
C MET A 5 45.14 27.90 -23.34
N ILE A 6 45.40 26.61 -23.13
CA ILE A 6 45.15 25.56 -24.12
C ILE A 6 43.72 25.05 -23.89
N PRO A 7 42.77 25.30 -24.82
CA PRO A 7 41.36 24.97 -24.61
C PRO A 7 41.09 23.46 -24.41
N SER A 8 41.81 22.59 -25.11
CA SER A 8 41.67 21.13 -25.00
C SER A 8 42.10 20.56 -23.64
N GLN A 9 42.88 21.30 -22.85
CA GLN A 9 43.34 20.87 -21.52
C GLN A 9 42.46 21.39 -20.37
N GLN A 10 41.37 22.11 -20.65
CA GLN A 10 40.52 22.70 -19.60
C GLN A 10 39.59 21.71 -18.90
N LYS A 11 39.42 20.49 -19.46
CA LYS A 11 38.59 19.41 -18.89
C LYS A 11 37.15 19.85 -18.58
N LEU A 12 36.55 20.60 -19.51
CA LEU A 12 35.22 21.19 -19.33
C LEU A 12 34.16 20.11 -19.08
N ALA A 13 34.23 19.00 -19.82
CA ALA A 13 33.34 17.84 -19.69
C ALA A 13 33.34 17.28 -18.26
N GLU A 14 34.53 16.99 -17.71
CA GLU A 14 34.66 16.42 -16.38
C GLU A 14 34.26 17.41 -15.28
N LYS A 15 34.68 18.67 -15.40
CA LYS A 15 34.33 19.71 -14.42
C LYS A 15 32.82 19.96 -14.38
N LEU A 16 32.16 20.03 -15.54
CA LEU A 16 30.70 20.17 -15.62
C LEU A 16 29.99 18.96 -15.00
N THR A 17 30.44 17.74 -15.30
CA THR A 17 29.83 16.51 -14.75
C THR A 17 29.92 16.48 -13.23
N LEU A 18 31.13 16.70 -12.68
CA LEU A 18 31.38 16.65 -11.24
C LEU A 18 30.67 17.78 -10.48
N LEU A 19 30.66 19.01 -11.03
CA LEU A 19 30.01 20.13 -10.37
C LEU A 19 28.48 20.02 -10.42
N ASN A 20 27.88 19.48 -11.48
CA ASN A 20 26.43 19.24 -11.49
C ASN A 20 26.01 18.26 -10.40
N ASP A 21 26.70 17.12 -10.29
CA ASP A 21 26.47 16.14 -9.21
C ASP A 21 26.66 16.77 -7.83
N ARG A 22 27.79 17.47 -7.62
CA ARG A 22 28.04 18.21 -6.38
C ARG A 22 26.94 19.23 -6.07
N GLY A 23 26.41 19.92 -7.09
CA GLY A 23 25.33 20.88 -6.97
C GLY A 23 24.03 20.26 -6.47
N ILE A 24 23.64 19.09 -6.98
CA ILE A 24 22.48 18.33 -6.50
C ILE A 24 22.68 17.91 -5.04
N GLY A 25 23.87 17.42 -4.69
CA GLY A 25 24.21 17.10 -3.31
C GLY A 25 24.12 18.32 -2.38
N MET A 26 24.61 19.49 -2.80
CA MET A 26 24.49 20.72 -2.03
C MET A 26 23.04 21.20 -1.89
N LEU A 27 22.24 21.13 -2.96
CA LEU A 27 20.80 21.42 -2.88
C LEU A 27 20.11 20.52 -1.85
N THR A 28 20.45 19.24 -1.83
CA THR A 28 19.93 18.26 -0.88
C THR A 28 20.28 18.61 0.57
N ARG A 29 21.56 18.94 0.84
CA ARG A 29 22.01 19.32 2.19
C ARG A 29 21.36 20.62 2.66
N ILE A 30 21.35 21.65 1.82
CA ILE A 30 20.76 22.96 2.16
C ILE A 30 19.24 22.84 2.33
N TYR A 31 18.58 22.03 1.52
CA TYR A 31 17.16 21.70 1.68
C TYR A 31 16.87 21.12 3.07
N ASN A 32 17.65 20.12 3.52
CA ASN A 32 17.46 19.52 4.83
C ASN A 32 17.73 20.51 5.97
N ILE A 33 18.76 21.36 5.84
CA ILE A 33 19.00 22.45 6.82
C ILE A 33 17.81 23.40 6.86
N LYS A 34 17.26 23.79 5.70
CA LYS A 34 16.08 24.68 5.64
C LYS A 34 14.88 24.05 6.34
N LYS A 35 14.55 22.79 6.04
CA LYS A 35 13.43 22.08 6.68
C LYS A 35 13.65 21.94 8.18
N ALA A 36 14.85 21.55 8.60
CA ALA A 36 15.19 21.38 10.01
C ALA A 36 15.13 22.69 10.81
N CYS A 37 15.60 23.81 10.24
CA CYS A 37 15.52 25.13 10.88
C CYS A 37 14.09 25.71 10.85
N GLY A 38 13.26 25.34 9.87
CA GLY A 38 11.88 25.80 9.75
C GLY A 38 10.90 25.09 10.68
N ASP A 39 11.18 23.85 11.09
CA ASP A 39 10.36 23.11 12.05
C ASP A 39 10.84 23.33 13.49
N ALA A 40 9.93 23.76 14.36
CA ALA A 40 10.21 24.08 15.76
C ALA A 40 10.71 22.87 16.57
N LYS A 41 10.38 21.64 16.15
CA LYS A 41 10.83 20.41 16.85
C LYS A 41 12.24 19.99 16.46
N SER A 42 12.63 20.16 15.20
CA SER A 42 13.96 19.81 14.70
C SER A 42 14.98 20.95 14.77
N LYS A 43 14.53 22.20 14.97
CA LYS A 43 15.39 23.37 15.04
C LYS A 43 16.44 23.20 16.16
N PRO A 44 17.73 23.50 15.91
CA PRO A 44 18.75 23.43 16.95
C PRO A 44 18.34 24.19 18.21
N GLY A 45 18.35 23.53 19.36
CA GLY A 45 17.79 24.04 20.62
C GLY A 45 18.32 25.43 21.01
N PHE A 46 19.58 25.73 20.70
CA PHE A 46 20.18 27.05 20.94
C PHE A 46 19.44 28.20 20.27
N LEU A 47 18.86 27.98 19.08
CA LEU A 47 18.13 29.01 18.33
C LEU A 47 16.74 29.28 18.89
N SER A 48 16.21 28.36 19.70
CA SER A 48 14.90 28.45 20.35
C SER A 48 14.99 28.79 21.84
N ASP A 49 16.20 28.84 22.41
CA ASP A 49 16.41 29.12 23.82
C ASP A 49 16.25 30.62 24.11
N LYS A 50 15.27 30.93 24.97
CA LYS A 50 15.00 32.29 25.45
C LYS A 50 16.19 32.93 26.16
N SER A 51 17.07 32.13 26.78
CA SER A 51 18.27 32.63 27.46
C SER A 51 19.30 33.19 26.46
N LEU A 52 19.33 32.66 25.23
CA LEU A 52 20.28 33.02 24.18
C LEU A 52 19.71 34.03 23.17
N GLU A 53 18.41 34.30 23.20
CA GLU A 53 17.71 35.17 22.24
C GLU A 53 18.36 36.56 22.11
N SER A 54 18.76 37.17 23.22
CA SER A 54 19.44 38.48 23.23
C SER A 54 20.80 38.45 22.54
N SER A 55 21.57 37.38 22.76
CA SER A 55 22.88 37.13 22.14
C SER A 55 22.73 36.86 20.64
N ILE A 56 21.72 36.08 20.24
CA ILE A 56 21.43 35.79 18.83
C ILE A 56 21.01 37.05 18.08
N LYS A 57 20.12 37.87 18.65
CA LYS A 57 19.73 39.16 18.04
C LYS A 57 20.93 40.09 17.88
N TYR A 58 21.84 40.11 18.86
CA TYR A 58 23.09 40.88 18.76
C TYR A 58 23.97 40.37 17.60
N ILE A 59 24.19 39.06 17.51
CA ILE A 59 24.95 38.41 16.44
C ILE A 59 24.36 38.73 15.07
N VAL A 60 23.05 38.52 14.88
CA VAL A 60 22.39 38.76 13.58
C VAL A 60 22.46 40.22 13.17
N ARG A 61 22.32 41.16 14.12
CA ARG A 61 22.41 42.61 13.85
C ARG A 61 23.81 43.06 13.46
N ARG A 62 24.86 42.42 14.01
CA ARG A 62 26.27 42.75 13.77
C ARG A 62 26.91 41.92 12.67
N PHE A 63 26.22 40.90 12.15
CA PHE A 63 26.72 40.00 11.13
C PHE A 63 27.22 40.76 9.88
N PRO A 64 28.42 40.46 9.34
CA PRO A 64 29.36 39.41 9.76
C PRO A 64 30.38 39.84 10.83
N ASN A 65 30.43 41.12 11.21
CA ASN A 65 31.43 41.69 12.12
C ASN A 65 30.97 41.60 13.60
N ILE A 66 31.07 40.41 14.19
CA ILE A 66 30.60 40.11 15.55
C ILE A 66 31.69 40.41 16.59
N ASP A 67 31.34 41.12 17.67
CA ASP A 67 32.23 41.33 18.83
C ASP A 67 31.89 40.34 19.96
N THR A 68 32.84 39.47 20.30
CA THR A 68 32.68 38.41 21.31
C THR A 68 32.61 38.92 22.74
N LYS A 69 33.00 40.17 23.02
CA LYS A 69 32.98 40.76 24.38
C LYS A 69 31.57 40.91 24.97
N GLY A 70 30.54 40.95 24.13
CA GLY A 70 29.13 41.08 24.54
C GLY A 70 28.37 39.76 24.78
N LEU A 71 29.02 38.60 24.60
CA LEU A 71 28.35 37.30 24.49
C LEU A 71 28.53 36.38 25.73
N GLN A 72 28.35 36.93 26.93
CA GLN A 72 28.59 36.19 28.19
C GLN A 72 27.70 34.94 28.36
N ALA A 73 26.48 34.95 27.82
CA ALA A 73 25.55 33.81 27.88
C ALA A 73 26.00 32.59 27.04
N ILE A 74 26.87 32.80 26.04
CA ILE A 74 27.39 31.75 25.15
C ILE A 74 28.59 31.03 25.78
N THR A 75 29.37 31.73 26.61
CA THR A 75 30.58 31.21 27.26
C THR A 75 30.41 29.82 27.92
N PRO A 76 29.38 29.53 28.74
CA PRO A 76 29.27 28.24 29.41
C PRO A 76 28.96 27.07 28.45
N ILE A 77 28.33 27.33 27.30
CA ILE A 77 27.83 26.32 26.35
C ILE A 77 28.61 26.28 25.02
N ARG A 78 29.70 27.05 24.92
CA ARG A 78 30.50 27.24 23.69
C ARG A 78 30.92 25.95 22.99
N SER A 79 31.38 24.94 23.74
CA SER A 79 31.80 23.66 23.16
C SER A 79 30.63 22.85 22.60
N GLU A 80 29.44 22.98 23.20
CA GLU A 80 28.23 22.29 22.74
C GLU A 80 27.68 22.92 21.46
N ILE A 81 27.72 24.25 21.37
CA ILE A 81 27.36 25.00 20.15
C ILE A 81 28.24 24.59 18.98
N ILE A 82 29.57 24.53 19.16
CA ILE A 82 30.50 24.09 18.10
C ILE A 82 30.13 22.67 17.66
N LYS A 83 29.96 21.74 18.60
CA LYS A 83 29.63 20.35 18.28
C LYS A 83 28.34 20.24 17.49
N SER A 84 27.27 20.90 17.94
CA SER A 84 25.93 20.79 17.34
C SER A 84 25.78 21.54 16.02
N LEU A 85 26.37 22.72 15.87
CA LEU A 85 26.23 23.53 14.65
C LEU A 85 27.32 23.25 13.59
N SER A 86 28.35 22.46 13.92
CA SER A 86 29.45 22.12 13.01
C SER A 86 28.97 21.62 11.64
N LEU A 87 28.02 20.67 11.63
CA LEU A 87 27.49 20.09 10.40
C LEU A 87 26.87 21.16 9.49
N TYR A 88 26.12 22.10 10.07
CA TYR A 88 25.47 23.16 9.32
C TYR A 88 26.51 24.17 8.84
N TYR A 89 27.43 24.58 9.71
CA TYR A 89 28.50 25.53 9.38
C TYR A 89 29.34 25.04 8.20
N TYR A 90 29.88 23.81 8.27
CA TYR A 90 30.71 23.26 7.21
C TYR A 90 29.92 22.95 5.93
N THR A 91 28.62 22.70 6.01
CA THR A 91 27.77 22.63 4.80
C THR A 91 27.71 23.99 4.08
N PHE A 92 27.69 25.11 4.81
CA PHE A 92 27.77 26.44 4.20
C PHE A 92 29.19 26.78 3.69
N VAL A 93 30.24 26.22 4.30
CA VAL A 93 31.62 26.32 3.77
C VAL A 93 31.73 25.54 2.46
N ASP A 94 31.22 24.31 2.40
CA ASP A 94 31.17 23.51 1.16
C ASP A 94 30.42 24.24 0.03
N LEU A 95 29.38 25.00 0.38
CA LEU A 95 28.64 25.84 -0.56
C LEU A 95 29.48 27.00 -1.10
N LEU A 96 30.34 27.60 -0.28
CA LEU A 96 31.28 28.64 -0.70
C LEU A 96 32.31 28.06 -1.69
N ASP A 97 32.87 26.89 -1.40
CA ASP A 97 33.84 26.22 -2.29
C ASP A 97 33.20 25.78 -3.61
N PHE A 98 31.95 25.30 -3.55
CA PHE A 98 31.16 25.01 -4.75
C PHE A 98 30.96 26.27 -5.59
N LYS A 99 30.55 27.38 -4.99
CA LYS A 99 30.37 28.67 -5.66
C LYS A 99 31.65 29.08 -6.38
N ASP A 100 32.78 29.07 -5.69
CA ASP A 100 34.07 29.47 -6.27
C ASP A 100 34.44 28.62 -7.49
N SER A 101 34.25 27.30 -7.37
CA SER A 101 34.53 26.34 -8.46
C SER A 101 33.63 26.57 -9.68
N VAL A 102 32.35 26.89 -9.45
CA VAL A 102 31.41 27.24 -10.54
C VAL A 102 31.84 28.53 -11.23
N CYS A 103 32.14 29.58 -10.48
CA CYS A 103 32.57 30.86 -11.04
C CYS A 103 33.86 30.74 -11.87
N GLU A 104 34.82 29.95 -11.39
CA GLU A 104 36.06 29.65 -12.14
C GLU A 104 35.76 28.93 -13.46
N LEU A 105 34.88 27.92 -13.43
CA LEU A 105 34.50 27.17 -14.63
C LEU A 105 33.76 28.06 -15.65
N LEU A 106 32.78 28.85 -15.21
CA LEU A 106 32.05 29.78 -16.09
C LEU A 106 33.03 30.76 -16.76
N THR A 107 33.93 31.35 -15.98
CA THR A 107 34.97 32.26 -16.50
C THR A 107 35.87 31.56 -17.52
N THR A 108 36.23 30.30 -17.28
CA THR A 108 37.03 29.48 -18.20
C THR A 108 36.29 29.23 -19.52
N MET A 109 34.99 28.92 -19.46
CA MET A 109 34.17 28.69 -20.65
C MET A 109 33.99 29.96 -21.49
N ASP A 110 33.85 31.13 -20.87
CA ASP A 110 33.84 32.41 -21.60
C ASP A 110 35.19 32.73 -22.23
N ALA A 111 36.29 32.47 -21.53
CA ALA A 111 37.63 32.64 -22.07
C ALA A 111 37.89 31.71 -23.27
N CYS A 112 37.34 30.49 -23.24
CA CYS A 112 37.33 29.55 -24.37
C CYS A 112 36.38 29.98 -25.51
N GLN A 113 35.47 30.93 -25.27
CA GLN A 113 34.41 31.33 -26.18
C GLN A 113 33.64 30.11 -26.74
N VAL A 114 33.20 29.24 -25.83
CA VAL A 114 32.47 28.01 -26.20
C VAL A 114 31.19 28.35 -26.96
N HIS A 115 30.91 27.63 -28.04
CA HIS A 115 29.64 27.65 -28.75
C HIS A 115 28.68 26.66 -28.09
N LEU A 116 27.52 27.12 -27.63
CA LEU A 116 26.49 26.29 -27.01
C LEU A 116 25.21 26.34 -27.84
N ASP A 117 24.75 25.16 -28.26
CA ASP A 117 23.52 24.94 -29.01
C ASP A 117 22.95 23.56 -28.64
N LEU A 118 21.78 23.54 -28.00
CA LEU A 118 21.14 22.31 -27.51
C LEU A 118 20.89 21.29 -28.64
N THR A 119 20.66 21.75 -29.87
CA THR A 119 20.39 20.88 -31.03
C THR A 119 21.67 20.32 -31.67
N LEU A 120 22.84 20.74 -31.19
CA LEU A 120 24.15 20.39 -31.75
C LEU A 120 25.03 19.66 -30.72
N ASN A 121 25.33 20.32 -29.61
CA ASN A 121 26.16 19.80 -28.52
C ASN A 121 25.30 19.68 -27.26
N PHE A 122 24.31 18.78 -27.35
CA PHE A 122 23.27 18.57 -26.37
C PHE A 122 23.82 18.40 -24.94
N GLU A 123 24.70 17.42 -24.73
CA GLU A 123 25.24 17.08 -23.40
C GLU A 123 26.02 18.26 -22.78
N LEU A 124 26.82 18.98 -23.58
CA LEU A 124 27.57 20.15 -23.12
C LEU A 124 26.65 21.33 -22.77
N THR A 125 25.68 21.62 -23.62
CA THR A 125 24.72 22.72 -23.42
C THR A 125 23.81 22.43 -22.23
N LYS A 126 23.30 21.20 -22.12
CA LYS A 126 22.51 20.73 -20.98
C LYS A 126 23.30 20.85 -19.69
N ALA A 127 24.52 20.30 -19.62
CA ALA A 127 25.33 20.34 -18.42
C ALA A 127 25.69 21.78 -17.98
N TYR A 128 25.90 22.69 -18.94
CA TYR A 128 26.11 24.10 -18.64
C TYR A 128 24.85 24.77 -18.05
N LEU A 129 23.68 24.58 -18.68
CA LEU A 129 22.42 25.17 -18.23
C LEU A 129 21.97 24.59 -16.87
N ASP A 130 22.15 23.29 -16.68
CA ASP A 130 21.91 22.61 -15.39
C ASP A 130 22.79 23.20 -14.29
N LEU A 131 24.08 23.44 -14.55
CA LEU A 131 24.98 23.99 -13.54
C LEU A 131 24.60 25.42 -13.18
N VAL A 132 24.28 26.25 -14.18
CA VAL A 132 23.81 27.62 -13.98
C VAL A 132 22.54 27.64 -13.14
N VAL A 133 21.55 26.83 -13.47
CA VAL A 133 20.28 26.78 -12.72
C VAL A 133 20.45 26.16 -11.34
N ALA A 134 21.26 25.12 -11.18
CA ALA A 134 21.61 24.57 -9.87
C ALA A 134 22.24 25.64 -8.99
N TYR A 135 23.18 26.43 -9.54
CA TYR A 135 23.81 27.52 -8.82
C TYR A 135 22.81 28.61 -8.40
N VAL A 136 21.94 29.06 -9.30
CA VAL A 136 20.90 30.05 -9.00
C VAL A 136 19.93 29.52 -7.94
N THR A 137 19.40 28.32 -8.13
CA THR A 137 18.41 27.75 -7.21
C THR A 137 18.99 27.49 -5.82
N LEU A 138 20.27 27.10 -5.74
CA LEU A 138 20.97 26.90 -4.48
C LEU A 138 21.16 28.22 -3.72
N MET A 139 21.54 29.29 -4.40
CA MET A 139 21.66 30.63 -3.79
C MET A 139 20.30 31.21 -3.37
N ILE A 140 19.24 30.96 -4.14
CA ILE A 140 17.88 31.33 -3.73
C ILE A 140 17.43 30.50 -2.52
N LEU A 141 17.67 29.19 -2.50
CA LEU A 141 17.32 28.31 -1.39
C LEU A 141 18.07 28.70 -0.11
N LEU A 142 19.36 29.02 -0.23
CA LEU A 142 20.18 29.59 0.85
C LEU A 142 19.51 30.84 1.46
N SER A 143 19.04 31.78 0.63
CA SER A 143 18.39 33.01 1.09
C SER A 143 17.10 32.75 1.88
N LYS A 144 16.46 31.59 1.66
CA LYS A 144 15.26 31.16 2.38
C LYS A 144 15.54 30.47 3.71
N VAL A 145 16.80 30.22 4.06
CA VAL A 145 17.19 29.77 5.41
C VAL A 145 17.24 31.00 6.31
N GLU A 146 16.16 31.27 7.04
CA GLU A 146 16.03 32.48 7.87
C GLU A 146 17.12 32.59 8.94
N ASP A 147 17.40 31.49 9.64
CA ASP A 147 18.38 31.46 10.74
C ASP A 147 19.85 31.37 10.28
N ARG A 148 20.16 31.45 8.97
CA ARG A 148 21.52 31.26 8.44
C ARG A 148 22.57 32.16 9.11
N LYS A 149 22.23 33.45 9.34
CA LYS A 149 23.12 34.42 10.01
C LYS A 149 23.33 34.07 11.48
N ALA A 150 22.29 33.57 12.15
CA ALA A 150 22.35 33.13 13.53
C ALA A 150 23.22 31.87 13.68
N VAL A 151 23.00 30.85 12.84
CA VAL A 151 23.78 29.60 12.85
C VAL A 151 25.27 29.87 12.64
N LEU A 152 25.62 30.61 11.59
CA LEU A 152 27.01 30.92 11.26
C LEU A 152 27.67 31.80 12.31
N GLY A 153 26.97 32.83 12.77
CA GLY A 153 27.50 33.76 13.76
C GLY A 153 27.66 33.14 15.15
N LEU A 154 26.74 32.27 15.58
CA LEU A 154 26.86 31.52 16.84
C LEU A 154 28.04 30.56 16.80
N PHE A 155 28.19 29.80 15.72
CA PHE A 155 29.32 28.88 15.56
C PHE A 155 30.64 29.63 15.62
N ASN A 156 30.79 30.72 14.84
CA ASN A 156 32.04 31.49 14.83
C ASN A 156 32.33 32.16 16.18
N ALA A 157 31.32 32.74 16.83
CA ALA A 157 31.49 33.34 18.15
C ALA A 157 31.93 32.31 19.21
N ALA A 158 31.32 31.11 19.19
CA ALA A 158 31.73 30.03 20.07
C ALA A 158 33.15 29.52 19.74
N HIS A 159 33.50 29.40 18.45
CA HIS A 159 34.82 29.01 17.99
C HIS A 159 35.91 29.99 18.46
N GLU A 160 35.67 31.29 18.32
CA GLU A 160 36.58 32.35 18.76
C GLU A 160 36.75 32.36 20.28
N LEU A 161 35.69 32.13 21.05
CA LEU A 161 35.77 32.01 22.52
C LEU A 161 36.55 30.78 23.00
N VAL A 162 36.71 29.75 22.16
CA VAL A 162 37.49 28.54 22.48
C VAL A 162 38.94 28.66 22.00
N HIS A 163 39.16 29.18 20.79
CA HIS A 163 40.47 29.17 20.12
C HIS A 163 41.17 30.54 20.10
N ASN A 164 40.54 31.59 20.65
CA ASN A 164 40.97 32.99 20.57
C ASN A 164 41.13 33.54 19.13
N GLN A 165 40.58 32.84 18.14
CA GLN A 165 40.60 33.21 16.73
C GLN A 165 39.29 32.77 16.06
N SER A 166 38.76 33.62 15.18
CA SER A 166 37.63 33.28 14.32
C SER A 166 38.01 32.14 13.36
N ASP A 167 37.02 31.40 12.87
CA ASP A 167 37.26 30.35 11.87
C ASP A 167 37.81 30.94 10.56
N GLN A 168 38.73 30.22 9.90
CA GLN A 168 39.43 30.73 8.70
C GLN A 168 38.48 31.03 7.54
N SER A 169 37.39 30.28 7.41
CA SER A 169 36.41 30.43 6.33
C SER A 169 35.36 31.50 6.63
N PHE A 170 35.18 31.88 7.90
CA PHE A 170 34.11 32.78 8.34
C PHE A 170 34.12 34.15 7.67
N PRO A 171 35.25 34.85 7.46
CA PRO A 171 35.25 36.17 6.82
C PRO A 171 34.69 36.12 5.38
N ARG A 172 35.10 35.12 4.59
CA ARG A 172 34.62 34.93 3.22
C ARG A 172 33.17 34.46 3.20
N LEU A 173 32.83 33.53 4.09
CA LEU A 173 31.49 32.98 4.21
C LEU A 173 30.46 34.03 4.65
N GLY A 174 30.80 34.83 5.66
CA GLY A 174 29.98 35.94 6.14
C GLY A 174 29.76 36.99 5.06
N GLN A 175 30.80 37.31 4.27
CA GLN A 175 30.66 38.22 3.13
C GLN A 175 29.75 37.64 2.04
N MET A 176 29.89 36.35 1.70
CA MET A 176 28.99 35.69 0.75
C MET A 176 27.52 35.81 1.19
N ILE A 177 27.22 35.52 2.47
CA ILE A 177 25.85 35.60 2.99
C ILE A 177 25.26 37.01 2.88
N MET A 178 26.10 38.05 2.98
CA MET A 178 25.66 39.44 2.81
C MET A 178 25.51 39.83 1.33
N ASP A 179 26.44 39.39 0.48
CA ASP A 179 26.42 39.73 -0.95
C ASP A 179 25.20 39.14 -1.66
N TYR A 180 24.79 37.91 -1.32
CA TYR A 180 23.63 37.23 -1.91
C TYR A 180 22.32 37.49 -1.15
N ASP A 181 22.19 38.64 -0.48
CA ASP A 181 20.97 39.08 0.21
C ASP A 181 20.53 40.47 -0.31
N PRO A 182 19.74 40.56 -1.42
CA PRO A 182 19.03 39.48 -2.12
C PRO A 182 19.86 38.78 -3.23
N PRO A 183 19.65 37.46 -3.46
CA PRO A 183 20.57 36.63 -4.24
C PRO A 183 20.55 36.93 -5.73
N LEU A 184 19.37 37.11 -6.34
CA LEU A 184 19.24 37.31 -7.78
C LEU A 184 19.90 38.60 -8.26
N LYS A 185 19.89 39.65 -7.42
CA LYS A 185 20.56 40.91 -7.72
C LYS A 185 22.06 40.66 -7.91
N LYS A 186 22.70 40.04 -6.92
CA LYS A 186 24.12 39.71 -6.99
C LYS A 186 24.45 38.78 -8.14
N LEU A 187 23.64 37.75 -8.36
CA LEU A 187 23.81 36.82 -9.47
C LEU A 187 23.72 37.54 -10.83
N SER A 188 22.75 38.45 -11.03
CA SER A 188 22.65 39.19 -12.30
C SER A 188 23.87 40.10 -12.57
N GLU A 189 24.47 40.68 -11.52
CA GLU A 189 25.69 41.47 -11.63
C GLU A 189 26.92 40.59 -11.95
N GLU A 190 26.99 39.40 -11.34
CA GLU A 190 28.06 38.42 -11.55
C GLU A 190 28.01 37.77 -12.93
N PHE A 191 26.82 37.62 -13.52
CA PHE A 191 26.63 36.99 -14.83
C PHE A 191 26.79 37.94 -16.03
N VAL A 192 27.05 39.23 -15.81
CA VAL A 192 27.35 40.20 -16.89
C VAL A 192 28.46 39.71 -17.85
N PRO A 193 29.65 39.27 -17.39
CA PRO A 193 30.67 38.72 -18.29
C PRO A 193 30.25 37.44 -19.01
N HIS A 194 29.34 36.66 -18.42
CA HIS A 194 28.86 35.36 -18.91
C HIS A 194 27.65 35.48 -19.87
N ALA A 195 27.11 36.69 -20.04
CA ALA A 195 25.82 36.92 -20.69
C ALA A 195 25.78 36.45 -22.15
N LYS A 196 26.90 36.56 -22.89
CA LYS A 196 26.97 36.14 -24.30
C LYS A 196 26.85 34.62 -24.44
N LEU A 197 27.60 33.87 -23.64
CA LEU A 197 27.59 32.41 -23.64
C LEU A 197 26.21 31.89 -23.22
N LEU A 198 25.68 32.42 -22.12
CA LEU A 198 24.35 32.07 -21.62
C LEU A 198 23.25 32.38 -22.64
N TYR A 199 23.32 33.54 -23.30
CA TYR A 199 22.36 33.91 -24.36
C TYR A 199 22.35 32.89 -25.51
N SER A 200 23.53 32.46 -25.99
CA SER A 200 23.64 31.46 -27.07
C SER A 200 22.93 30.15 -26.68
N ALA A 201 23.22 29.65 -25.48
CA ALA A 201 22.60 28.45 -24.96
C ALA A 201 21.07 28.58 -24.85
N LEU A 202 20.57 29.69 -24.30
CA LEU A 202 19.13 29.89 -24.09
C LEU A 202 18.35 30.03 -25.39
N ILE A 203 18.90 30.66 -26.42
CA ILE A 203 18.20 30.83 -27.70
C ILE A 203 18.11 29.54 -28.49
N SER A 204 19.07 28.62 -28.33
CA SER A 204 18.98 27.27 -28.91
C SER A 204 17.76 26.46 -28.39
N LEU A 205 17.19 26.84 -27.23
CA LEU A 205 15.98 26.21 -26.68
C LEU A 205 14.72 26.57 -27.46
N TRP A 206 14.70 27.67 -28.23
CA TRP A 206 13.50 28.18 -28.90
C TRP A 206 12.74 27.11 -29.72
N PRO A 207 13.37 26.42 -30.70
CA PRO A 207 12.66 25.43 -31.53
C PRO A 207 12.18 24.21 -30.72
N ILE A 208 12.95 23.79 -29.70
CA ILE A 208 12.63 22.62 -28.88
C ILE A 208 11.51 22.95 -27.88
N TYR A 209 11.59 24.09 -27.21
CA TYR A 209 10.61 24.48 -26.19
C TYR A 209 9.22 24.66 -26.80
N ILE A 210 9.12 25.29 -27.97
CA ILE A 210 7.84 25.51 -28.64
C ILE A 210 7.21 24.21 -29.12
N SER A 211 8.00 23.27 -29.63
CA SER A 211 7.51 21.97 -30.11
C SER A 211 7.13 21.01 -28.97
N HIS A 212 7.76 21.16 -27.81
CA HIS A 212 7.39 20.42 -26.59
C HIS A 212 6.18 21.03 -25.90
N ASN A 213 6.13 22.36 -25.85
CA ASN A 213 5.07 23.12 -25.19
C ASN A 213 3.85 23.32 -26.09
N LEU A 214 3.22 22.24 -26.53
CA LEU A 214 1.99 22.26 -27.35
C LEU A 214 0.72 22.02 -26.51
N SER A 215 -0.45 22.31 -27.05
CA SER A 215 -1.73 22.00 -26.39
C SER A 215 -2.15 20.55 -26.65
N ALA A 216 -3.03 20.01 -25.82
CA ALA A 216 -3.60 18.68 -26.03
C ALA A 216 -4.38 18.55 -27.35
N ASP A 217 -4.99 19.64 -27.84
CA ASP A 217 -5.64 19.66 -29.16
C ASP A 217 -4.64 19.47 -30.29
N LYS A 218 -3.47 20.11 -30.19
CA LYS A 218 -2.39 19.97 -31.17
C LYS A 218 -1.78 18.57 -31.10
N TRP A 219 -1.59 18.01 -29.90
CA TRP A 219 -1.17 16.62 -29.75
C TRP A 219 -2.14 15.64 -30.39
N ARG A 220 -3.46 15.88 -30.29
CA ARG A 220 -4.49 15.08 -30.97
C ARG A 220 -4.44 15.22 -32.48
N SER A 221 -4.31 16.45 -33.01
CA SER A 221 -4.23 16.64 -34.46
C SER A 221 -2.99 15.99 -35.06
N ASP A 222 -1.89 15.99 -34.31
CA ASP A 222 -0.61 15.43 -34.74
C ASP A 222 -0.49 13.93 -34.41
N GLN A 223 -1.53 13.33 -33.79
CA GLN A 223 -1.55 11.95 -33.32
C GLN A 223 -0.29 11.57 -32.51
N LYS A 224 0.17 12.48 -31.65
CA LYS A 224 1.43 12.34 -30.91
C LYS A 224 1.39 11.04 -30.06
N LEU A 225 2.49 10.29 -30.06
CA LEU A 225 2.65 8.99 -29.36
C LEU A 225 1.82 7.82 -29.91
N SER A 226 0.98 7.99 -30.94
CA SER A 226 0.20 6.86 -31.48
C SER A 226 1.07 5.91 -32.31
N LEU A 227 0.91 4.61 -32.07
CA LEU A 227 1.52 3.56 -32.89
C LEU A 227 0.63 3.14 -34.08
N VAL A 228 -0.67 3.41 -34.00
CA VAL A 228 -1.67 2.98 -34.99
C VAL A 228 -2.09 4.10 -35.95
N GLY A 229 -1.68 5.35 -35.69
CA GLY A 229 -1.95 6.48 -36.58
C GLY A 229 -1.41 6.26 -38.00
N ASN A 230 -0.28 5.55 -38.13
CA ASN A 230 0.27 5.13 -39.42
C ASN A 230 0.84 3.69 -39.34
N PRO A 231 0.04 2.65 -39.63
CA PRO A 231 0.47 1.26 -39.51
C PRO A 231 1.70 0.90 -40.35
N GLY A 232 1.92 1.59 -41.48
CA GLY A 232 3.10 1.40 -42.34
C GLY A 232 4.43 1.82 -41.70
N GLN A 233 4.40 2.53 -40.57
CA GLN A 233 5.58 2.96 -39.80
C GLN A 233 5.81 2.12 -38.54
N LEU A 234 4.97 1.10 -38.27
CA LEU A 234 5.03 0.34 -37.02
C LEU A 234 6.38 -0.35 -36.80
N LEU A 235 6.98 -0.92 -37.85
CA LEU A 235 8.29 -1.58 -37.78
C LEU A 235 9.48 -0.64 -37.96
N LYS A 236 9.25 0.62 -38.36
CA LYS A 236 10.32 1.59 -38.56
C LYS A 236 10.78 2.16 -37.22
N PRO A 237 12.07 2.37 -36.99
CA PRO A 237 12.54 3.03 -35.77
C PRO A 237 11.98 4.44 -35.70
N SER A 238 11.55 4.87 -34.51
CA SER A 238 11.22 6.26 -34.24
C SER A 238 12.52 7.05 -34.08
N GLN A 239 12.77 8.01 -34.98
CA GLN A 239 14.00 8.79 -35.02
C GLN A 239 13.71 10.26 -35.31
N THR A 240 14.56 11.13 -34.77
CA THR A 240 14.57 12.57 -35.03
C THR A 240 16.03 13.03 -35.16
N GLU A 241 16.27 14.21 -35.72
CA GLU A 241 17.64 14.75 -35.83
C GLU A 241 18.22 15.15 -34.47
N THR A 242 17.36 15.31 -33.46
CA THR A 242 17.69 15.74 -32.09
C THR A 242 17.07 14.80 -31.07
N ILE A 243 17.46 13.52 -31.08
CA ILE A 243 16.85 12.47 -30.25
C ILE A 243 16.88 12.84 -28.77
N SER A 244 18.01 13.33 -28.26
CA SER A 244 18.13 13.65 -26.84
C SER A 244 17.23 14.81 -26.39
N CYS A 245 16.82 15.67 -27.34
CA CYS A 245 15.88 16.75 -27.04
C CYS A 245 14.46 16.24 -26.81
N GLU A 246 14.03 15.16 -27.47
CA GLU A 246 12.63 14.70 -27.47
C GLU A 246 12.11 14.27 -26.10
N TYR A 247 13.00 13.73 -25.26
CA TYR A 247 12.67 13.32 -23.88
C TYR A 247 13.27 14.25 -22.83
N LEU A 248 13.71 15.46 -23.22
CA LEU A 248 14.13 16.49 -22.27
C LEU A 248 12.91 17.03 -21.48
N PRO A 249 12.94 17.04 -20.13
CA PRO A 249 11.83 17.51 -19.32
C PRO A 249 11.46 18.97 -19.62
N LEU A 250 10.18 19.23 -19.87
CA LEU A 250 9.64 20.56 -20.12
C LEU A 250 9.87 21.47 -18.91
N GLU A 251 9.71 20.95 -17.69
CA GLU A 251 9.96 21.72 -16.46
C GLU A 251 11.43 22.18 -16.36
N THR A 252 12.38 21.32 -16.74
CA THR A 252 13.80 21.68 -16.75
C THR A 252 14.08 22.82 -17.73
N MET A 253 13.51 22.75 -18.93
CA MET A 253 13.59 23.83 -19.92
C MET A 253 12.98 25.13 -19.42
N GLU A 254 11.81 25.08 -18.75
CA GLU A 254 11.18 26.26 -18.15
C GLU A 254 12.09 26.90 -17.10
N ARG A 255 12.73 26.10 -16.24
CA ARG A 255 13.68 26.62 -15.25
C ARG A 255 14.91 27.27 -15.90
N TRP A 256 15.48 26.65 -16.94
CA TRP A 256 16.58 27.23 -17.71
C TRP A 256 16.20 28.57 -18.33
N ILE A 257 15.05 28.64 -19.01
CA ILE A 257 14.55 29.86 -19.66
C ILE A 257 14.28 30.96 -18.63
N ILE A 258 13.54 30.65 -17.56
CA ILE A 258 13.12 31.62 -16.56
C ILE A 258 14.35 32.19 -15.84
N PHE A 259 15.17 31.35 -15.21
CA PHE A 259 16.31 31.81 -14.44
C PHE A 259 17.44 32.34 -15.33
N GLY A 260 17.70 31.70 -16.47
CA GLY A 260 18.74 32.13 -17.39
C GLY A 260 18.52 33.55 -17.91
N PHE A 261 17.32 33.87 -18.40
CA PHE A 261 17.03 35.23 -18.84
C PHE A 261 16.91 36.25 -17.69
N MET A 262 16.69 35.82 -16.45
CA MET A 262 16.80 36.72 -15.29
C MET A 262 18.25 37.10 -15.00
N LEU A 263 19.22 36.22 -15.29
CA LEU A 263 20.65 36.51 -15.19
C LEU A 263 21.15 37.41 -16.32
N CYS A 264 20.73 37.16 -17.56
CA CYS A 264 21.07 37.98 -18.74
C CYS A 264 19.92 38.90 -19.19
N HIS A 265 19.24 39.54 -18.23
CA HIS A 265 18.00 40.31 -18.42
C HIS A 265 18.04 41.41 -19.49
N GLN A 266 19.22 41.91 -19.86
CA GLN A 266 19.39 42.86 -20.97
C GLN A 266 18.96 42.27 -22.32
N ALA A 267 19.11 40.95 -22.52
CA ALA A 267 18.68 40.25 -23.73
C ALA A 267 17.17 40.32 -23.96
N LEU A 268 16.38 40.47 -22.89
CA LEU A 268 14.93 40.60 -22.97
C LEU A 268 14.48 41.88 -23.69
N GLN A 269 15.38 42.83 -24.00
CA GLN A 269 15.04 43.98 -24.85
C GLN A 269 14.76 43.56 -26.31
N GLN A 270 15.33 42.44 -26.75
CA GLN A 270 15.11 41.88 -28.08
C GLN A 270 13.78 41.09 -28.12
N GLU A 271 13.13 41.07 -29.28
CA GLU A 271 11.78 40.48 -29.41
C GLU A 271 11.76 38.96 -29.23
N GLN A 272 12.67 38.23 -29.88
CA GLN A 272 12.70 36.76 -29.83
C GLN A 272 13.00 36.22 -28.42
N PRO A 273 14.07 36.63 -27.70
CA PRO A 273 14.29 36.20 -26.31
C PRO A 273 13.12 36.54 -25.38
N ASN A 274 12.52 37.72 -25.56
CA ASN A 274 11.38 38.13 -24.76
C ASN A 274 10.18 37.20 -24.96
N LYS A 275 9.82 36.86 -26.21
CA LYS A 275 8.71 35.93 -26.49
C LYS A 275 8.93 34.56 -25.85
N LEU A 276 10.17 34.06 -25.83
CA LEU A 276 10.51 32.75 -25.26
C LEU A 276 10.25 32.75 -23.75
N TRP A 277 10.76 33.80 -23.11
CA TRP A 277 10.65 34.00 -21.69
C TRP A 277 9.19 34.21 -21.27
N LEU A 278 8.44 35.07 -21.95
CA LEU A 278 7.01 35.28 -21.66
C LEU A 278 6.21 33.98 -21.83
N SER A 279 6.46 33.18 -22.88
CA SER A 279 5.79 31.89 -23.07
C SER A 279 6.02 30.92 -21.91
N SER A 280 7.20 30.93 -21.29
CA SER A 280 7.48 30.13 -20.09
C SER A 280 6.75 30.63 -18.84
N LEU A 281 6.56 31.93 -18.70
CA LEU A 281 5.84 32.55 -17.58
C LEU A 281 4.31 32.36 -17.67
N GLU A 282 3.77 32.01 -18.84
CA GLU A 282 2.34 31.78 -19.04
C GLU A 282 1.88 30.37 -18.64
N ASN A 283 2.78 29.39 -18.46
CA ASN A 283 2.38 27.99 -18.17
C ASN A 283 2.37 27.63 -16.69
N SER A 284 3.09 28.38 -15.86
CA SER A 284 3.26 28.07 -14.43
C SER A 284 3.23 29.36 -13.62
N TRP A 285 2.67 29.35 -12.41
CA TRP A 285 2.80 30.47 -11.45
C TRP A 285 3.76 30.15 -10.29
N VAL A 286 4.08 28.86 -10.13
CA VAL A 286 5.16 28.39 -9.27
C VAL A 286 6.09 27.46 -10.04
N ILE A 287 7.38 27.53 -9.72
CA ILE A 287 8.37 26.55 -10.17
C ILE A 287 9.11 25.97 -8.97
N ALA A 288 9.57 24.72 -9.09
CA ALA A 288 10.38 24.09 -8.07
C ALA A 288 11.79 24.68 -8.05
N LEU A 289 12.25 25.06 -6.85
CA LEU A 289 13.67 25.29 -6.60
C LEU A 289 14.36 23.94 -6.41
N PHE A 290 13.82 23.14 -5.48
CA PHE A 290 14.25 21.77 -5.21
C PHE A 290 13.16 21.04 -4.40
N ARG A 291 12.77 19.84 -4.82
CA ARG A 291 11.70 19.05 -4.18
C ARG A 291 10.40 19.85 -4.03
N ASP A 292 9.84 19.95 -2.83
CA ASP A 292 8.61 20.69 -2.52
C ASP A 292 8.83 22.20 -2.28
N GLU A 293 10.09 22.68 -2.27
CA GLU A 293 10.38 24.10 -2.13
C GLU A 293 10.18 24.83 -3.45
N VAL A 294 9.12 25.65 -3.53
CA VAL A 294 8.76 26.40 -4.74
C VAL A 294 9.02 27.89 -4.63
N ILE A 295 9.01 28.57 -5.77
CA ILE A 295 9.03 30.04 -5.84
C ILE A 295 7.86 30.55 -6.68
N TYR A 296 7.18 31.59 -6.18
CA TYR A 296 6.15 32.31 -6.92
C TYR A 296 6.83 33.24 -7.93
N ILE A 297 6.97 32.76 -9.17
CA ILE A 297 7.89 33.34 -10.16
C ILE A 297 7.55 34.79 -10.49
N HIS A 298 6.28 35.10 -10.74
CA HIS A 298 5.89 36.44 -11.19
C HIS A 298 6.12 37.49 -10.11
N ALA A 299 5.81 37.16 -8.85
CA ALA A 299 6.03 38.07 -7.72
C ALA A 299 7.53 38.28 -7.49
N TYR A 300 8.33 37.21 -7.55
CA TYR A 300 9.76 37.29 -7.36
C TYR A 300 10.47 38.10 -8.45
N ILE A 301 10.09 37.90 -9.71
CA ILE A 301 10.60 38.66 -10.86
C ILE A 301 10.22 40.14 -10.77
N GLN A 302 8.98 40.45 -10.36
CA GLN A 302 8.54 41.84 -10.18
C GLN A 302 9.40 42.57 -9.14
N VAL A 303 9.60 41.96 -7.97
CA VAL A 303 10.45 42.54 -6.90
C VAL A 303 11.88 42.77 -7.40
N PHE A 304 12.42 41.85 -8.19
CA PHE A 304 13.75 42.03 -8.77
C PHE A 304 13.79 43.17 -9.79
N PHE A 305 12.89 43.19 -10.77
CA PHE A 305 12.86 44.22 -11.80
C PHE A 305 12.53 45.62 -11.28
N ASP A 306 11.79 45.73 -10.17
CA ASP A 306 11.56 47.00 -9.47
C ASP A 306 12.88 47.64 -8.99
N THR A 307 13.93 46.85 -8.76
CA THR A 307 15.26 47.37 -8.38
C THR A 307 16.04 47.94 -9.57
N ILE A 308 15.59 47.70 -10.81
CA ILE A 308 16.30 48.07 -12.03
C ILE A 308 15.56 49.20 -12.76
N LYS A 309 16.23 50.34 -12.94
CA LYS A 309 15.66 51.48 -13.68
C LYS A 309 15.36 51.11 -15.14
N GLY A 310 14.18 51.49 -15.63
CA GLY A 310 13.76 51.27 -17.03
C GLY A 310 12.98 49.98 -17.30
N TYR A 311 12.73 49.14 -16.29
CA TYR A 311 12.05 47.84 -16.45
C TYR A 311 10.52 47.88 -16.27
N GLY A 312 9.90 49.07 -16.18
CA GLY A 312 8.46 49.23 -15.98
C GLY A 312 7.59 48.46 -16.99
N LYS A 313 7.98 48.45 -18.28
CA LYS A 313 7.30 47.65 -19.31
C LYS A 313 7.40 46.14 -19.07
N ARG A 314 8.56 45.66 -18.60
CA ARG A 314 8.76 44.24 -18.30
C ARG A 314 7.94 43.81 -17.09
N ILE A 315 7.84 44.68 -16.08
CA ILE A 315 6.97 44.45 -14.92
C ILE A 315 5.49 44.33 -15.35
N SER A 316 5.01 45.17 -16.27
CA SER A 316 3.64 45.01 -16.81
C SER A 316 3.45 43.70 -17.57
N GLU A 317 4.41 43.31 -18.42
CA GLU A 317 4.33 42.03 -19.17
C GLU A 317 4.32 40.82 -18.22
N VAL A 318 5.09 40.85 -17.13
CA VAL A 318 5.08 39.79 -16.10
C VAL A 318 3.74 39.73 -15.37
N LYS A 319 3.10 40.87 -15.08
CA LYS A 319 1.74 40.91 -14.51
C LYS A 319 0.71 40.33 -15.47
N ASP A 320 0.83 40.63 -16.75
CA ASP A 320 -0.05 40.07 -17.78
C ASP A 320 0.14 38.55 -17.91
N CYS A 321 1.39 38.06 -17.91
CA CYS A 321 1.70 36.63 -17.91
C CYS A 321 1.13 35.91 -16.69
N TYR A 322 1.19 36.52 -15.50
CA TYR A 322 0.57 35.97 -14.29
C TYR A 322 -0.94 35.79 -14.50
N ASN A 323 -1.63 36.83 -14.99
CA ASN A 323 -3.06 36.75 -15.28
C ASN A 323 -3.39 35.66 -16.32
N GLN A 324 -2.54 35.51 -17.35
CA GLN A 324 -2.71 34.46 -18.34
C GLN A 324 -2.50 33.06 -17.76
N ALA A 325 -1.48 32.86 -16.94
CA ALA A 325 -1.21 31.59 -16.26
C ALA A 325 -2.40 31.18 -15.38
N LEU A 326 -2.95 32.12 -14.61
CA LEU A 326 -4.13 31.87 -13.77
C LEU A 326 -5.38 31.48 -14.56
N GLN A 327 -5.52 31.99 -15.78
CA GLN A 327 -6.71 31.74 -16.62
C GLN A 327 -6.59 30.46 -17.46
N LYS A 328 -5.41 30.15 -17.99
CA LYS A 328 -5.23 29.14 -19.04
C LYS A 328 -4.45 27.90 -18.60
N ALA A 329 -3.49 28.03 -17.67
CA ALA A 329 -2.56 26.94 -17.38
C ALA A 329 -3.26 25.70 -16.82
N THR A 330 -4.14 25.87 -15.82
CA THR A 330 -4.85 24.74 -15.20
C THR A 330 -5.66 23.93 -16.20
N TYR A 331 -6.40 24.60 -17.09
CA TYR A 331 -7.15 23.93 -18.16
C TYR A 331 -6.21 23.20 -19.13
N ARG A 332 -5.14 23.87 -19.56
CA ARG A 332 -4.16 23.30 -20.49
C ARG A 332 -3.55 22.01 -19.96
N HIS A 333 -3.06 22.01 -18.72
CA HIS A 333 -2.43 20.86 -18.08
C HIS A 333 -3.45 19.74 -17.78
N ARG A 334 -4.69 20.10 -17.42
CA ARG A 334 -5.79 19.12 -17.27
C ARG A 334 -6.07 18.37 -18.58
N GLU A 335 -6.15 19.07 -19.71
CA GLU A 335 -6.38 18.42 -21.01
C GLU A 335 -5.18 17.59 -21.47
N ARG A 336 -3.95 18.01 -21.14
CA ARG A 336 -2.74 17.20 -21.41
C ARG A 336 -2.78 15.87 -20.64
N ARG A 337 -3.13 15.88 -19.35
CA ARG A 337 -3.29 14.65 -18.56
C ARG A 337 -4.35 13.71 -19.14
N LYS A 338 -5.49 14.24 -19.61
CA LYS A 338 -6.52 13.44 -20.30
C LYS A 338 -6.00 12.78 -21.56
N PHE A 339 -5.27 13.53 -22.39
CA PHE A 339 -4.64 12.99 -23.60
C PHE A 339 -3.65 11.87 -23.25
N LEU A 340 -2.74 12.14 -22.30
CA LEU A 340 -1.69 11.21 -21.90
C LEU A 340 -2.26 9.91 -21.32
N ARG A 341 -3.35 9.95 -20.53
CA ARG A 341 -4.02 8.72 -20.07
C ARG A 341 -4.40 7.80 -21.23
N THR A 342 -4.98 8.37 -22.28
CA THR A 342 -5.41 7.59 -23.45
C THR A 342 -4.21 7.10 -24.25
N ALA A 343 -3.21 7.98 -24.47
CA ALA A 343 -2.02 7.66 -25.26
C ALA A 343 -1.14 6.60 -24.58
N LEU A 344 -0.87 6.72 -23.28
CA LEU A 344 -0.06 5.75 -22.54
C LEU A 344 -0.78 4.40 -22.40
N LYS A 345 -2.11 4.41 -22.25
CA LYS A 345 -2.91 3.17 -22.26
C LYS A 345 -2.84 2.44 -23.60
N GLU A 346 -3.02 3.15 -24.71
CA GLU A 346 -2.88 2.58 -26.06
C GLU A 346 -1.47 2.00 -26.25
N LEU A 347 -0.45 2.77 -25.88
CA LEU A 347 0.95 2.37 -25.98
C LEU A 347 1.24 1.12 -25.14
N GLY A 348 0.83 1.10 -23.88
CA GLY A 348 1.02 -0.04 -22.97
C GLY A 348 0.34 -1.32 -23.46
N LEU A 349 -0.91 -1.22 -23.94
CA LEU A 349 -1.64 -2.37 -24.48
C LEU A 349 -0.99 -2.95 -25.74
N ILE A 350 -0.57 -2.10 -26.69
CA ILE A 350 0.08 -2.54 -27.93
C ILE A 350 1.46 -3.16 -27.64
N LEU A 351 2.25 -2.55 -26.75
CA LEU A 351 3.57 -3.07 -26.39
C LEU A 351 3.50 -4.36 -25.57
N THR A 352 2.43 -4.54 -24.78
CA THR A 352 2.16 -5.82 -24.09
C THR A 352 1.80 -6.92 -25.08
N ASP A 353 0.99 -6.61 -26.11
CA ASP A 353 0.63 -7.55 -27.17
C ASP A 353 1.83 -7.89 -28.09
N GLN A 354 2.65 -6.88 -28.44
CA GLN A 354 3.82 -7.02 -29.31
C GLN A 354 5.10 -6.47 -28.65
N PRO A 355 5.72 -7.21 -27.70
CA PRO A 355 6.93 -6.76 -26.99
C PRO A 355 8.13 -6.46 -27.91
N GLY A 356 8.19 -7.07 -29.09
CA GLY A 356 9.23 -6.79 -30.09
C GLY A 356 9.28 -5.32 -30.56
N LEU A 357 8.17 -4.57 -30.43
CA LEU A 357 8.12 -3.15 -30.77
C LEU A 357 8.90 -2.27 -29.78
N LEU A 358 9.25 -2.79 -28.60
CA LEU A 358 10.06 -2.06 -27.62
C LEU A 358 11.43 -1.64 -28.17
N GLY A 359 11.99 -2.39 -29.12
CA GLY A 359 13.20 -2.00 -29.84
C GLY A 359 12.99 -0.72 -30.68
N PRO A 360 12.28 -0.80 -31.81
CA PRO A 360 12.11 0.34 -32.73
C PRO A 360 11.33 1.52 -32.12
N LYS A 361 10.53 1.32 -31.07
CA LYS A 361 9.68 2.36 -30.45
C LYS A 361 10.15 2.82 -29.08
N ALA A 362 11.34 2.43 -28.62
CA ALA A 362 11.87 2.83 -27.31
C ALA A 362 11.78 4.35 -27.09
N LEU A 363 12.15 5.16 -28.09
CA LEU A 363 12.08 6.62 -28.01
C LEU A 363 10.69 7.14 -27.61
N LEU A 364 9.62 6.59 -28.20
CA LEU A 364 8.25 7.03 -27.87
C LEU A 364 7.86 6.73 -26.42
N ILE A 365 8.39 5.65 -25.85
CA ILE A 365 8.14 5.27 -24.45
C ILE A 365 8.75 6.32 -23.52
N PHE A 366 10.01 6.70 -23.76
CA PHE A 366 10.69 7.70 -22.94
C PHE A 366 10.10 9.10 -23.10
N ILE A 367 9.62 9.46 -24.29
CA ILE A 367 8.86 10.70 -24.50
C ILE A 367 7.54 10.65 -23.71
N ALA A 368 6.79 9.56 -23.81
CA ALA A 368 5.50 9.39 -23.13
C ALA A 368 5.65 9.47 -21.60
N LEU A 369 6.65 8.78 -21.06
CA LEU A 369 7.03 8.80 -19.64
C LEU A 369 7.42 10.20 -19.17
N CYS A 370 8.27 10.89 -19.94
CA CYS A 370 8.72 12.26 -19.67
C CYS A 370 7.54 13.24 -19.60
N PHE A 371 6.65 13.21 -20.60
CA PHE A 371 5.47 14.08 -20.63
C PHE A 371 4.50 13.79 -19.49
N ALA A 372 4.26 12.51 -19.17
CA ALA A 372 3.39 12.13 -18.06
C ALA A 372 3.96 12.60 -16.72
N ARG A 373 5.25 12.38 -16.49
CA ARG A 373 5.93 12.85 -15.27
C ARG A 373 5.85 14.37 -15.14
N ASP A 374 6.12 15.14 -16.19
CA ASP A 374 6.06 16.60 -16.14
C ASP A 374 4.68 17.12 -15.74
N GLU A 375 3.62 16.50 -16.26
CA GLU A 375 2.24 16.86 -15.89
C GLU A 375 1.87 16.45 -14.46
N VAL A 376 2.43 15.35 -13.94
CA VAL A 376 2.30 14.96 -12.52
C VAL A 376 3.01 15.99 -11.64
N TYR A 377 4.27 16.30 -11.94
CA TYR A 377 5.07 17.27 -11.18
C TYR A 377 4.42 18.65 -11.19
N TRP A 378 3.87 19.06 -12.34
CA TRP A 378 3.12 20.30 -12.46
C TRP A 378 1.89 20.31 -11.56
N LEU A 379 1.10 19.23 -11.57
CA LEU A 379 -0.10 19.14 -10.75
C LEU A 379 0.22 19.22 -9.25
N LEU A 380 1.22 18.47 -8.78
CA LEU A 380 1.57 18.41 -7.35
C LEU A 380 1.96 19.77 -6.80
N ARG A 381 2.90 20.45 -7.46
CA ARG A 381 3.39 21.74 -6.95
C ARG A 381 2.31 22.83 -6.98
N HIS A 382 1.44 22.84 -7.99
CA HIS A 382 0.40 23.84 -8.14
C HIS A 382 -0.82 23.56 -7.26
N ASN A 383 -1.10 22.29 -6.94
CA ASN A 383 -2.13 21.89 -5.97
C ASN A 383 -1.75 22.35 -4.56
N ASP A 384 -0.49 22.11 -4.15
CA ASP A 384 0.03 22.51 -2.83
C ASP A 384 0.24 24.03 -2.71
N ASN A 385 0.50 24.72 -3.83
CA ASN A 385 0.77 26.15 -3.88
C ASN A 385 -0.24 26.89 -4.77
N PRO A 386 -1.50 27.03 -4.30
CA PRO A 386 -2.53 27.73 -5.05
C PRO A 386 -2.18 29.22 -5.24
N PRO A 387 -2.75 29.88 -6.25
CA PRO A 387 -2.41 31.26 -6.56
C PRO A 387 -2.79 32.24 -5.45
N GLN A 388 -1.94 33.23 -5.20
CA GLN A 388 -2.05 34.18 -4.09
C GLN A 388 -3.30 35.08 -4.18
N GLN A 389 -3.83 35.30 -5.39
CA GLN A 389 -5.08 36.00 -5.60
C GLN A 389 -6.17 34.99 -5.99
N LYS A 390 -7.14 34.77 -5.09
CA LYS A 390 -8.28 33.87 -5.36
C LYS A 390 -9.16 34.48 -6.46
N SER A 391 -9.12 33.91 -7.66
CA SER A 391 -10.22 34.08 -8.60
C SER A 391 -11.50 33.49 -7.96
N LYS A 392 -12.65 34.16 -8.11
CA LYS A 392 -13.91 33.70 -7.52
C LYS A 392 -14.31 32.34 -8.10
N GLY A 393 -14.04 31.26 -7.36
CA GLY A 393 -14.87 30.05 -7.31
C GLY A 393 -14.58 28.87 -8.25
N LYS A 394 -13.52 28.85 -9.09
CA LYS A 394 -13.28 27.72 -10.03
C LYS A 394 -11.92 27.04 -9.96
N THR A 395 -10.85 27.73 -9.55
CA THR A 395 -9.48 27.23 -9.72
C THR A 395 -9.07 26.07 -8.82
N ALA A 396 -9.74 25.86 -7.68
CA ALA A 396 -9.35 24.82 -6.71
C ALA A 396 -9.79 23.40 -7.12
N GLU A 397 -10.96 23.24 -7.76
CA GLU A 397 -11.43 21.93 -8.23
C GLU A 397 -10.65 21.45 -9.46
N ASP A 398 -10.22 22.36 -10.34
CA ASP A 398 -9.45 22.02 -11.54
C ASP A 398 -8.01 21.55 -11.25
N LEU A 399 -7.51 21.80 -10.04
CA LEU A 399 -6.22 21.32 -9.53
C LEU A 399 -6.32 19.95 -8.85
N VAL A 400 -7.48 19.30 -8.89
CA VAL A 400 -7.68 17.92 -8.42
C VAL A 400 -8.04 17.04 -9.61
N ASP A 401 -7.23 15.99 -9.85
CA ASP A 401 -7.48 15.03 -10.93
C ASP A 401 -7.85 13.67 -10.35
N ARG A 402 -9.16 13.36 -10.33
CA ARG A 402 -9.70 12.08 -9.85
C ARG A 402 -9.23 10.87 -10.67
N GLN A 403 -8.73 11.11 -11.89
CA GLN A 403 -8.21 10.08 -12.78
C GLN A 403 -6.69 10.04 -12.82
N LEU A 404 -6.00 10.77 -11.92
CA LEU A 404 -4.56 10.67 -11.78
C LEU A 404 -4.08 9.22 -11.56
N PRO A 405 -4.76 8.37 -10.76
CA PRO A 405 -4.33 6.97 -10.56
C PRO A 405 -4.15 6.20 -11.88
N GLU A 406 -5.05 6.37 -12.85
CA GLU A 406 -4.94 5.76 -14.18
C GLU A 406 -3.67 6.19 -14.93
N LEU A 407 -3.31 7.48 -14.86
CA LEU A 407 -2.08 7.97 -15.49
C LEU A 407 -0.84 7.35 -14.83
N LEU A 408 -0.80 7.35 -13.49
CA LEU A 408 0.29 6.78 -12.71
C LEU A 408 0.46 5.27 -12.99
N PHE A 409 -0.65 4.54 -13.09
CA PHE A 409 -0.63 3.13 -13.40
C PHE A 409 -0.03 2.85 -14.79
N HIS A 410 -0.43 3.58 -15.83
CA HIS A 410 0.12 3.36 -17.17
C HIS A 410 1.59 3.79 -17.28
N MET A 411 2.06 4.75 -16.46
CA MET A 411 3.50 5.01 -16.34
C MET A 411 4.25 3.79 -15.78
N GLU A 412 3.73 3.16 -14.71
CA GLU A 412 4.33 1.95 -14.14
C GLU A 412 4.24 0.75 -15.08
N GLU A 413 3.15 0.60 -15.84
CA GLU A 413 3.00 -0.45 -16.85
C GLU A 413 4.11 -0.37 -17.91
N LEU A 414 4.38 0.82 -18.46
CA LEU A 414 5.47 1.02 -19.41
C LEU A 414 6.86 0.74 -18.79
N ARG A 415 7.09 1.16 -17.54
CA ARG A 415 8.35 0.87 -16.82
C ARG A 415 8.54 -0.63 -16.62
N VAL A 416 7.48 -1.36 -16.27
CA VAL A 416 7.52 -2.82 -16.12
C VAL A 416 7.81 -3.50 -17.46
N LEU A 417 7.23 -3.04 -18.57
CA LEU A 417 7.52 -3.58 -19.89
C LEU A 417 9.00 -3.39 -20.28
N VAL A 418 9.57 -2.20 -20.05
CA VAL A 418 11.00 -1.93 -20.32
C VAL A 418 11.89 -2.86 -19.49
N ARG A 419 11.62 -3.05 -18.20
CA ARG A 419 12.39 -3.97 -17.33
C ARG A 419 12.25 -5.42 -17.76
N LYS A 420 11.02 -5.87 -18.00
CA LYS A 420 10.71 -7.27 -18.31
C LYS A 420 11.32 -7.70 -19.65
N TYR A 421 11.37 -6.81 -20.62
CA TYR A 421 11.85 -7.07 -21.97
C TYR A 421 13.14 -6.30 -22.30
N SER A 422 13.96 -5.99 -21.28
CA SER A 422 15.22 -5.26 -21.44
C SER A 422 16.15 -5.91 -22.48
N GLN A 423 16.25 -7.24 -22.48
CA GLN A 423 17.03 -8.00 -23.47
C GLN A 423 16.54 -7.80 -24.91
N VAL A 424 15.23 -7.59 -25.14
CA VAL A 424 14.68 -7.32 -26.49
C VAL A 424 15.18 -5.97 -26.99
N ILE A 425 15.18 -4.97 -26.10
CA ILE A 425 15.68 -3.63 -26.37
C ILE A 425 17.20 -3.70 -26.63
N GLN A 426 17.95 -4.32 -25.72
CA GLN A 426 19.40 -4.50 -25.84
C GLN A 426 19.79 -5.17 -27.16
N ARG A 427 19.13 -6.30 -27.50
CA ARG A 427 19.38 -7.02 -28.75
C ARG A 427 19.18 -6.13 -29.97
N TYR A 428 18.08 -5.38 -30.02
CA TYR A 428 17.77 -4.48 -31.12
C TYR A 428 18.84 -3.39 -31.29
N TYR A 429 19.21 -2.71 -30.20
CA TYR A 429 20.17 -1.60 -30.27
C TYR A 429 21.62 -2.05 -30.42
N VAL A 430 22.00 -3.24 -29.94
CA VAL A 430 23.32 -3.84 -30.27
C VAL A 430 23.43 -4.11 -31.78
N GLN A 431 22.37 -4.62 -32.41
CA GLN A 431 22.35 -4.80 -33.87
C GLN A 431 22.39 -3.46 -34.60
N TYR A 432 21.71 -2.44 -34.08
CA TYR A 432 21.73 -1.10 -34.65
C TYR A 432 23.13 -0.48 -34.61
N LEU A 433 23.75 -0.50 -33.42
CA LEU A 433 25.08 0.04 -33.15
C LEU A 433 26.15 -0.60 -34.04
N ALA A 434 26.21 -1.94 -34.08
CA ALA A 434 27.21 -2.65 -34.87
C ALA A 434 26.90 -2.66 -36.38
N GLY A 435 25.62 -2.76 -36.76
CA GLY A 435 25.20 -3.01 -38.13
C GLY A 435 24.95 -1.77 -38.97
N PHE A 436 24.63 -0.63 -38.35
CA PHE A 436 24.35 0.62 -39.06
C PHE A 436 25.20 1.77 -38.53
N ASP A 437 25.15 2.05 -37.23
CA ASP A 437 25.77 3.25 -36.67
C ASP A 437 27.30 3.25 -36.83
N ALA A 438 27.95 2.11 -36.59
CA ALA A 438 29.37 1.93 -36.81
C ALA A 438 29.78 2.23 -38.26
N ILE A 439 28.98 1.77 -39.22
CA ILE A 439 29.25 1.96 -40.65
C ILE A 439 29.07 3.44 -41.02
N ALA A 440 27.97 4.05 -40.58
CA ALA A 440 27.69 5.46 -40.81
C ALA A 440 28.79 6.35 -40.19
N LEU A 441 29.18 6.09 -38.95
CA LEU A 441 30.21 6.86 -38.25
C LEU A 441 31.56 6.74 -38.95
N ASN A 442 31.97 5.54 -39.36
CA ASN A 442 33.22 5.33 -40.10
C ASN A 442 33.22 6.08 -41.44
N GLN A 443 32.11 6.05 -42.18
CA GLN A 443 31.98 6.82 -43.43
C GLN A 443 32.10 8.33 -43.20
N MET A 444 31.48 8.86 -42.13
CA MET A 444 31.58 10.27 -41.79
C MET A 444 32.99 10.67 -41.37
N MET A 445 33.66 9.84 -40.58
CA MET A 445 35.04 10.07 -40.16
C MET A 445 36.01 10.18 -41.34
N GLN A 446 35.85 9.33 -42.36
CA GLN A 446 36.69 9.35 -43.57
C GLN A 446 36.51 10.63 -44.41
N ASN A 447 35.37 11.30 -44.28
CA ASN A 447 35.04 12.52 -45.01
C ASN A 447 35.45 13.80 -44.27
N LEU A 448 36.02 13.71 -43.06
CA LEU A 448 36.49 14.87 -42.31
C LEU A 448 37.78 15.44 -42.92
N ALA A 449 37.74 16.69 -43.37
CA ALA A 449 38.88 17.34 -44.04
C ALA A 449 40.07 17.59 -43.08
N VAL A 450 39.80 17.91 -41.81
CA VAL A 450 40.80 18.16 -40.77
C VAL A 450 40.26 17.60 -39.44
N CYS A 451 41.02 16.71 -38.81
CA CYS A 451 40.72 16.16 -37.48
C CYS A 451 42.04 16.02 -36.70
N PRO A 452 42.23 16.67 -35.55
CA PRO A 452 43.44 16.49 -34.75
C PRO A 452 43.53 15.09 -34.12
N GLU A 453 44.71 14.77 -33.59
CA GLU A 453 45.03 13.43 -33.09
C GLU A 453 44.10 12.98 -31.95
N ASP A 454 43.85 13.85 -30.96
CA ASP A 454 43.01 13.53 -29.80
C ASP A 454 41.55 13.24 -30.21
N GLU A 455 40.95 14.08 -31.06
CA GLU A 455 39.60 13.90 -31.59
C GLU A 455 39.49 12.65 -32.47
N SER A 456 40.52 12.38 -33.29
CA SER A 456 40.59 11.17 -34.12
C SER A 456 40.69 9.89 -33.28
N ILE A 457 41.46 9.91 -32.18
CA ILE A 457 41.55 8.80 -31.23
C ILE A 457 40.18 8.54 -30.60
N ILE A 458 39.48 9.59 -30.14
CA ILE A 458 38.14 9.46 -29.58
C ILE A 458 37.19 8.86 -30.62
N LEU A 459 37.05 9.47 -31.80
CA LEU A 459 36.12 9.00 -32.83
C LEU A 459 36.39 7.55 -33.26
N SER A 460 37.67 7.17 -33.42
CA SER A 460 38.04 5.78 -33.74
C SER A 460 37.73 4.81 -32.60
N SER A 461 37.96 5.21 -31.35
CA SER A 461 37.58 4.43 -30.17
C SER A 461 36.06 4.23 -30.11
N LEU A 462 35.27 5.29 -30.28
CA LEU A 462 33.80 5.22 -30.32
C LEU A 462 33.35 4.22 -31.40
N CYS A 463 33.85 4.37 -32.63
CA CYS A 463 33.50 3.52 -33.76
C CYS A 463 33.88 2.04 -33.53
N ASN A 464 35.08 1.77 -33.01
CA ASN A 464 35.54 0.41 -32.73
C ASN A 464 34.72 -0.25 -31.62
N ASN A 465 34.40 0.50 -30.56
CA ASN A 465 33.61 -0.02 -29.44
C ASN A 465 32.21 -0.45 -29.88
N ILE A 466 31.54 0.31 -30.75
CA ILE A 466 30.21 -0.04 -31.24
C ILE A 466 30.24 -1.09 -32.36
N ALA A 467 31.30 -1.13 -33.19
CA ALA A 467 31.46 -2.12 -34.26
C ALA A 467 31.69 -3.55 -33.74
N ASN A 468 32.34 -3.68 -32.58
CA ASN A 468 32.68 -4.97 -31.98
C ASN A 468 31.52 -5.61 -31.19
N LEU A 469 30.36 -4.96 -31.13
CA LEU A 469 29.20 -5.49 -30.43
C LEU A 469 28.55 -6.63 -31.21
N SER A 470 28.02 -7.63 -30.50
CA SER A 470 27.28 -8.71 -31.12
C SER A 470 26.10 -9.17 -30.28
N VAL A 471 25.08 -9.71 -30.96
CA VAL A 471 23.88 -10.27 -30.31
C VAL A 471 24.23 -11.37 -29.31
N LYS A 472 25.32 -12.10 -29.54
CA LYS A 472 25.79 -13.17 -28.65
C LYS A 472 26.05 -12.65 -27.23
N GLN A 473 26.59 -11.43 -27.09
CA GLN A 473 26.84 -10.83 -25.79
C GLN A 473 25.55 -10.58 -25.00
N VAL A 474 24.45 -10.26 -25.70
CA VAL A 474 23.13 -10.10 -25.08
C VAL A 474 22.56 -11.46 -24.67
N GLU A 475 22.70 -12.47 -25.53
CA GLU A 475 22.27 -13.85 -25.24
C GLU A 475 23.04 -14.47 -24.05
N ASP A 476 24.32 -14.12 -23.92
CA ASP A 476 25.21 -14.54 -22.83
C ASP A 476 25.03 -13.69 -21.54
N ASN A 477 24.13 -12.69 -21.54
CA ASN A 477 23.90 -11.74 -20.44
C ASN A 477 25.18 -11.01 -19.98
N GLU A 478 26.03 -10.61 -20.93
CA GLU A 478 27.19 -9.78 -20.61
C GLU A 478 26.76 -8.41 -20.06
N LEU A 479 27.52 -7.90 -19.10
CA LEU A 479 27.34 -6.56 -18.58
C LEU A 479 28.03 -5.56 -19.51
N PHE A 480 27.23 -4.76 -20.20
CA PHE A 480 27.73 -3.66 -21.03
C PHE A 480 28.06 -2.44 -20.17
N ASP A 481 29.10 -1.69 -20.55
CA ASP A 481 29.45 -0.41 -19.92
C ASP A 481 29.95 0.58 -20.98
N PHE A 482 29.11 1.57 -21.29
CA PHE A 482 29.38 2.64 -22.23
C PHE A 482 29.58 4.00 -21.54
N ARG A 483 29.78 4.03 -20.21
CA ARG A 483 29.99 5.31 -19.49
C ARG A 483 31.19 6.09 -20.03
N ALA A 484 32.29 5.40 -20.32
CA ALA A 484 33.48 6.00 -20.91
C ALA A 484 33.17 6.58 -22.31
N LEU A 485 32.44 5.83 -23.14
CA LEU A 485 32.01 6.24 -24.48
C LEU A 485 31.17 7.53 -24.41
N ARG A 486 30.18 7.58 -23.51
CA ARG A 486 29.33 8.76 -23.31
C ARG A 486 30.13 9.98 -22.83
N LEU A 487 31.07 9.78 -21.92
CA LEU A 487 31.93 10.86 -21.43
C LEU A 487 32.91 11.34 -22.52
N ASP A 488 33.43 10.45 -23.35
CA ASP A 488 34.29 10.80 -24.48
C ASP A 488 33.53 11.61 -25.54
N TRP A 489 32.24 11.33 -25.75
CA TRP A 489 31.40 12.20 -26.57
C TRP A 489 31.26 13.60 -25.97
N LEU A 490 31.03 13.71 -24.65
CA LEU A 490 30.99 15.02 -23.98
C LEU A 490 32.35 15.75 -24.05
N ARG A 491 33.47 15.03 -23.97
CA ARG A 491 34.82 15.60 -24.17
C ARG A 491 34.98 16.11 -25.60
N LEU A 492 34.57 15.33 -26.59
CA LEU A 492 34.64 15.74 -28.00
C LEU A 492 33.76 16.97 -28.26
N GLN A 493 32.56 17.03 -27.68
CA GLN A 493 31.73 18.24 -27.72
C GLN A 493 32.49 19.44 -27.14
N ALA A 494 33.15 19.29 -26.00
CA ALA A 494 33.93 20.37 -25.40
C ALA A 494 35.09 20.82 -26.32
N TYR A 495 35.83 19.88 -26.91
CA TYR A 495 36.97 20.20 -27.79
C TYR A 495 36.54 20.86 -29.10
N ALA A 496 35.46 20.38 -29.70
CA ALA A 496 34.99 20.84 -31.00
C ALA A 496 34.02 22.04 -30.94
N SER A 497 33.78 22.59 -29.74
CA SER A 497 32.90 23.74 -29.52
C SER A 497 33.63 25.00 -29.04
N VAL A 498 34.93 24.95 -28.77
CA VAL A 498 35.71 26.16 -28.43
C VAL A 498 35.98 27.03 -29.66
N ALA A 499 36.23 28.33 -29.45
CA ALA A 499 36.57 29.19 -30.57
C ALA A 499 37.88 28.75 -31.26
N LYS A 500 37.86 28.73 -32.60
CA LYS A 500 38.97 28.29 -33.45
C LYS A 500 39.38 26.82 -33.24
N ALA A 501 38.45 25.97 -32.81
CA ALA A 501 38.64 24.52 -32.81
C ALA A 501 39.01 24.05 -34.23
N PRO A 502 40.03 23.19 -34.41
CA PRO A 502 40.41 22.67 -35.73
C PRO A 502 39.28 21.83 -36.36
N LEU A 503 38.52 21.10 -35.53
CA LEU A 503 37.29 20.43 -35.90
C LEU A 503 36.13 21.16 -35.22
N ALA A 504 35.31 21.88 -35.99
CA ALA A 504 34.16 22.60 -35.46
C ALA A 504 32.87 21.79 -35.65
N LEU A 505 32.15 21.47 -34.56
CA LEU A 505 30.85 20.78 -34.66
C LEU A 505 29.81 21.60 -35.42
N ALA A 506 29.85 22.93 -35.33
CA ALA A 506 28.91 23.80 -36.01
C ALA A 506 28.96 23.67 -37.55
N GLU A 507 30.11 23.27 -38.10
CA GLU A 507 30.34 23.00 -39.52
C GLU A 507 30.05 21.53 -39.89
N ASN A 508 29.91 20.65 -38.90
CA ASN A 508 29.73 19.20 -39.05
C ASN A 508 28.47 18.71 -38.32
N ARG A 509 27.31 19.31 -38.62
CA ARG A 509 26.04 19.06 -37.91
C ARG A 509 25.55 17.62 -38.01
N ASP A 510 25.69 17.00 -39.18
CA ASP A 510 25.28 15.62 -39.40
C ASP A 510 26.05 14.66 -38.49
N LEU A 511 27.34 14.94 -38.21
CA LEU A 511 28.17 14.13 -37.31
C LEU A 511 27.65 14.24 -35.88
N ALA A 512 27.27 15.45 -35.46
CA ALA A 512 26.70 15.68 -34.14
C ALA A 512 25.35 14.95 -33.97
N SER A 513 24.47 15.00 -34.98
CA SER A 513 23.18 14.31 -34.97
C SER A 513 23.34 12.79 -34.93
N LEU A 514 24.29 12.24 -35.70
CA LEU A 514 24.61 10.82 -35.66
C LEU A 514 25.15 10.40 -34.28
N LEU A 515 26.07 11.17 -33.70
CA LEU A 515 26.65 10.87 -32.39
C LEU A 515 25.62 11.00 -31.25
N ASP A 516 24.68 11.95 -31.34
CA ASP A 516 23.54 12.04 -30.42
C ASP A 516 22.64 10.80 -30.50
N THR A 517 22.37 10.33 -31.72
CA THR A 517 21.61 9.09 -31.98
C THR A 517 22.32 7.86 -31.41
N ILE A 518 23.63 7.74 -31.67
CA ILE A 518 24.47 6.68 -31.11
C ILE A 518 24.43 6.72 -29.59
N LEU A 519 24.50 7.90 -28.99
CA LEU A 519 24.45 8.05 -27.54
C LEU A 519 23.16 7.48 -26.96
N PHE A 520 22.01 7.82 -27.56
CA PHE A 520 20.73 7.24 -27.18
C PHE A 520 20.73 5.72 -27.36
N HIS A 521 21.22 5.21 -28.49
CA HIS A 521 21.32 3.76 -28.73
C HIS A 521 22.18 3.04 -27.68
N THR A 522 23.31 3.62 -27.25
CA THR A 522 24.10 3.03 -26.15
C THR A 522 23.31 3.00 -24.84
N LYS A 523 22.54 4.06 -24.52
CA LYS A 523 21.70 4.12 -23.32
C LYS A 523 20.62 3.03 -23.32
N MET A 524 20.15 2.60 -24.50
CA MET A 524 19.21 1.49 -24.63
C MET A 524 19.83 0.11 -24.37
N VAL A 525 21.16 0.02 -24.23
CA VAL A 525 21.87 -1.22 -23.95
C VAL A 525 22.26 -1.32 -22.47
N ASP A 526 22.93 -0.31 -21.91
CA ASP A 526 23.53 -0.37 -20.57
C ASP A 526 22.96 0.63 -19.55
N TYR A 527 21.99 1.48 -19.94
CA TYR A 527 21.52 2.61 -19.12
C TYR A 527 19.99 2.67 -19.00
N LEU A 528 19.30 1.54 -19.22
CA LEU A 528 17.83 1.49 -19.24
C LEU A 528 17.19 1.85 -17.90
N ASP A 529 17.79 1.42 -16.79
CA ASP A 529 17.28 1.71 -15.45
C ASP A 529 17.36 3.19 -15.13
N GLU A 530 18.51 3.82 -15.41
CA GLU A 530 18.71 5.25 -15.24
C GLU A 530 17.87 6.07 -16.22
N MET A 531 17.69 5.63 -17.47
CA MET A 531 16.76 6.27 -18.41
C MET A 531 15.33 6.29 -17.88
N MET A 532 14.87 5.20 -17.24
CA MET A 532 13.56 5.17 -16.60
C MET A 532 13.49 6.12 -15.40
N VAL A 533 14.55 6.25 -14.60
CA VAL A 533 14.59 7.25 -13.51
C VAL A 533 14.56 8.66 -14.10
N GLU A 534 15.41 8.96 -15.08
CA GLU A 534 15.51 10.28 -15.71
C GLU A 534 14.19 10.73 -16.34
N THR A 535 13.36 9.80 -16.85
CA THR A 535 12.12 10.13 -17.60
C THR A 535 10.84 9.93 -16.80
N SER A 536 10.83 9.14 -15.72
CA SER A 536 9.60 8.78 -15.00
C SER A 536 9.75 8.59 -13.50
N ASP A 537 10.83 9.09 -12.89
CA ASP A 537 10.90 9.15 -11.44
C ASP A 537 9.71 9.94 -10.86
N LEU A 538 9.18 9.41 -9.76
CA LEU A 538 8.05 9.98 -9.00
C LEU A 538 8.37 10.03 -7.50
N SER A 539 9.65 9.94 -7.14
CA SER A 539 10.16 10.11 -5.77
C SER A 539 9.70 11.42 -5.10
N ILE A 540 9.27 12.41 -5.90
CA ILE A 540 8.69 13.67 -5.46
C ILE A 540 7.51 13.49 -4.49
N PHE A 541 6.75 12.39 -4.61
CA PHE A 541 5.66 12.06 -3.68
C PHE A 541 6.14 11.83 -2.24
N CYS A 542 7.43 11.53 -2.03
CA CYS A 542 8.03 11.48 -0.70
C CYS A 542 7.92 12.82 0.04
N PHE A 543 7.98 13.92 -0.71
CA PHE A 543 7.92 15.29 -0.17
C PHE A 543 6.49 15.87 -0.21
N TYR A 544 5.63 15.34 -1.09
CA TYR A 544 4.19 15.64 -1.14
C TYR A 544 3.35 14.53 -0.50
N SER A 545 3.76 14.06 0.68
CA SER A 545 3.22 12.83 1.27
C SER A 545 1.72 12.91 1.59
N LYS A 546 1.26 14.08 2.03
CA LYS A 546 -0.17 14.32 2.30
C LYS A 546 -1.00 14.19 1.03
N ILE A 547 -0.59 14.83 -0.06
CA ILE A 547 -1.28 14.73 -1.36
C ILE A 547 -1.25 13.28 -1.85
N PHE A 548 -0.14 12.57 -1.64
CA PHE A 548 -0.03 11.17 -2.04
C PHE A 548 -1.06 10.28 -1.33
N GLU A 549 -1.22 10.43 -0.01
CA GLU A 549 -2.21 9.72 0.81
C GLU A 549 -3.64 10.14 0.46
N ASP A 550 -3.90 11.45 0.31
CA ASP A 550 -5.22 11.98 -0.06
C ASP A 550 -5.68 11.45 -1.43
N GLN A 551 -4.77 11.37 -2.41
CA GLN A 551 -5.04 10.82 -3.75
C GLN A 551 -5.32 9.31 -3.70
N PHE A 552 -4.63 8.57 -2.82
CA PHE A 552 -4.89 7.15 -2.60
C PHE A 552 -6.28 6.92 -2.01
N HIS A 553 -6.67 7.67 -0.98
CA HIS A 553 -8.00 7.56 -0.38
C HIS A 553 -9.11 7.96 -1.36
N MET A 554 -8.91 9.04 -2.12
CA MET A 554 -9.84 9.43 -3.18
C MET A 554 -9.96 8.35 -4.27
N CYS A 555 -8.89 7.59 -4.54
CA CYS A 555 -8.95 6.45 -5.45
C CYS A 555 -9.88 5.36 -4.92
N LEU A 556 -9.75 4.97 -3.63
CA LEU A 556 -10.60 3.94 -2.99
C LEU A 556 -12.09 4.28 -3.02
N GLU A 557 -12.44 5.56 -2.88
CA GLU A 557 -13.83 6.03 -2.91
C GLU A 557 -14.49 5.93 -4.29
N PHE A 558 -13.70 5.77 -5.36
CA PHE A 558 -14.20 5.80 -6.73
C PHE A 558 -13.90 4.48 -7.47
N PRO A 559 -14.87 3.53 -7.52
CA PRO A 559 -14.65 2.16 -8.00
C PRO A 559 -13.98 2.02 -9.37
N ALA A 560 -14.27 2.92 -10.32
CA ALA A 560 -13.67 2.88 -11.65
C ALA A 560 -12.16 3.23 -11.66
N GLN A 561 -11.62 3.72 -10.55
CA GLN A 561 -10.18 3.96 -10.38
C GLN A 561 -9.51 2.94 -9.46
N ASN A 562 -10.27 2.14 -8.69
CA ASN A 562 -9.72 1.07 -7.83
C ASN A 562 -8.82 0.11 -8.60
N ARG A 563 -9.07 -0.10 -9.89
CA ARG A 563 -8.22 -0.87 -10.80
C ARG A 563 -6.75 -0.46 -10.77
N TYR A 564 -6.51 0.84 -10.65
CA TYR A 564 -5.23 1.49 -10.83
C TYR A 564 -4.53 1.78 -9.50
N ILE A 565 -5.17 1.46 -8.37
CA ILE A 565 -4.68 1.83 -7.04
C ILE A 565 -3.33 1.19 -6.68
N VAL A 566 -2.97 0.08 -7.33
CA VAL A 566 -1.65 -0.55 -7.15
C VAL A 566 -0.49 0.35 -7.60
N ALA A 567 -0.74 1.41 -8.38
CA ALA A 567 0.29 2.39 -8.74
C ALA A 567 0.91 3.07 -7.52
N PHE A 568 0.13 3.33 -6.46
CA PHE A 568 0.60 3.98 -5.23
C PHE A 568 1.69 3.17 -4.51
N PRO A 569 1.47 1.89 -4.15
CA PRO A 569 2.53 1.08 -3.54
C PRO A 569 3.72 0.82 -4.47
N LEU A 570 3.53 0.79 -5.81
CA LEU A 570 4.64 0.67 -6.77
C LEU A 570 5.55 1.91 -6.75
N ILE A 571 4.97 3.11 -6.70
CA ILE A 571 5.71 4.39 -6.64
C ILE A 571 6.56 4.50 -5.38
N CYS A 572 6.22 3.82 -4.28
CA CYS A 572 7.07 3.81 -3.08
C CYS A 572 8.50 3.31 -3.36
N ASN A 573 8.70 2.47 -4.39
CA ASN A 573 10.03 2.03 -4.83
C ASN A 573 10.88 3.19 -5.43
N HIS A 574 10.25 4.27 -5.86
CA HIS A 574 10.95 5.42 -6.46
C HIS A 574 11.66 6.26 -5.39
N PHE A 575 11.25 6.15 -4.13
CA PHE A 575 11.75 7.05 -3.06
C PHE A 575 13.26 6.93 -2.84
N GLN A 576 13.88 5.81 -3.18
CA GLN A 576 15.34 5.68 -3.12
C GLN A 576 16.07 6.61 -4.11
N SER A 577 15.44 6.95 -5.24
CA SER A 577 16.03 7.73 -6.33
C SER A 577 16.19 9.22 -6.00
N CYS A 578 15.52 9.75 -4.97
CA CYS A 578 15.71 11.15 -4.55
C CYS A 578 16.88 11.38 -3.59
N THR A 579 17.57 10.32 -3.18
CA THR A 579 18.70 10.39 -2.23
C THR A 579 20.01 10.69 -2.96
N HIS A 580 20.95 11.34 -2.26
CA HIS A 580 22.26 11.69 -2.80
C HIS A 580 23.37 11.23 -1.85
N GLU A 581 24.51 10.80 -2.39
CA GLU A 581 25.65 10.29 -1.59
C GLU A 581 26.22 11.33 -0.62
N LEU A 582 26.14 12.61 -1.00
CA LEU A 582 26.54 13.75 -0.17
C LEU A 582 25.56 14.11 0.96
N CYS A 583 24.41 13.44 1.06
CA CYS A 583 23.48 13.60 2.18
C CYS A 583 22.98 12.23 2.68
N PRO A 584 23.86 11.39 3.25
CA PRO A 584 23.44 10.08 3.77
C PRO A 584 22.50 10.20 4.98
N GLU A 585 22.46 11.37 5.64
CA GLU A 585 21.68 11.61 6.86
C GLU A 585 20.17 11.45 6.64
N GLU A 586 19.65 11.78 5.46
CA GLU A 586 18.22 11.64 5.13
C GLU A 586 17.83 10.24 4.61
N ARG A 587 18.80 9.46 4.13
CA ARG A 587 18.55 8.20 3.41
C ARG A 587 17.75 7.20 4.25
N HIS A 588 18.09 7.07 5.53
CA HIS A 588 17.38 6.19 6.45
C HIS A 588 15.92 6.61 6.65
N HIS A 589 15.70 7.92 6.82
CA HIS A 589 14.37 8.47 7.04
C HIS A 589 13.46 8.26 5.81
N ILE A 590 13.99 8.50 4.61
CA ILE A 590 13.28 8.28 3.34
C ILE A 590 12.95 6.79 3.17
N ARG A 591 13.88 5.88 3.51
CA ARG A 591 13.63 4.44 3.52
C ARG A 591 12.48 4.07 4.45
N GLU A 592 12.55 4.43 5.74
CA GLU A 592 11.49 4.14 6.71
C GLU A 592 10.13 4.69 6.27
N ARG A 593 10.12 5.90 5.70
CA ARG A 593 8.91 6.50 5.15
C ARG A 593 8.34 5.67 4.02
N SER A 594 9.17 5.26 3.05
CA SER A 594 8.71 4.43 1.92
C SER A 594 8.12 3.10 2.39
N LEU A 595 8.77 2.42 3.35
CA LEU A 595 8.31 1.14 3.92
C LEU A 595 7.00 1.29 4.70
N SER A 596 6.88 2.34 5.51
CA SER A 596 5.66 2.64 6.25
C SER A 596 4.49 2.92 5.31
N VAL A 597 4.71 3.70 4.26
CA VAL A 597 3.66 4.10 3.30
C VAL A 597 3.23 2.92 2.43
N VAL A 598 4.17 2.11 1.90
CA VAL A 598 3.78 0.92 1.11
C VAL A 598 2.98 -0.08 1.94
N ASN A 599 3.37 -0.30 3.20
CA ASN A 599 2.63 -1.18 4.10
C ASN A 599 1.22 -0.64 4.37
N MET A 600 1.08 0.67 4.60
CA MET A 600 -0.22 1.30 4.80
C MET A 600 -1.12 1.16 3.57
N PHE A 601 -0.62 1.42 2.36
CA PHE A 601 -1.43 1.28 1.15
C PHE A 601 -1.91 -0.14 0.92
N LEU A 602 -1.03 -1.14 1.06
CA LEU A 602 -1.40 -2.54 0.88
C LEU A 602 -2.40 -3.01 1.94
N ASP A 603 -2.23 -2.58 3.18
CA ASP A 603 -3.14 -2.88 4.28
C ASP A 603 -4.54 -2.26 4.06
N GLU A 604 -4.62 -0.99 3.63
CA GLU A 604 -5.90 -0.33 3.33
C GLU A 604 -6.59 -0.92 2.08
N MET A 605 -5.85 -1.26 1.03
CA MET A 605 -6.39 -1.98 -0.13
C MET A 605 -7.02 -3.32 0.30
N ALA A 606 -6.32 -4.09 1.13
CA ALA A 606 -6.82 -5.38 1.62
C ALA A 606 -8.01 -5.22 2.56
N LYS A 607 -8.00 -4.22 3.45
CA LYS A 607 -9.13 -3.89 4.33
C LYS A 607 -10.38 -3.54 3.54
N GLU A 608 -10.26 -2.75 2.48
CA GLU A 608 -11.41 -2.34 1.68
C GLU A 608 -11.98 -3.52 0.88
N ALA A 609 -11.12 -4.36 0.28
CA ALA A 609 -11.57 -5.61 -0.34
C ALA A 609 -12.32 -6.50 0.67
N LYS A 610 -11.79 -6.65 1.89
CA LYS A 610 -12.43 -7.38 2.99
C LYS A 610 -13.77 -6.74 3.41
N ASN A 611 -13.90 -5.41 3.41
CA ASN A 611 -15.16 -4.70 3.73
C ASN A 611 -16.23 -4.96 2.65
N ILE A 612 -15.85 -4.90 1.38
CA ILE A 612 -16.74 -5.19 0.25
C ILE A 612 -17.20 -6.65 0.30
N ILE A 613 -16.25 -7.59 0.48
CA ILE A 613 -16.55 -9.03 0.62
C ILE A 613 -17.49 -9.27 1.81
N THR A 614 -17.25 -8.61 2.94
CA THR A 614 -18.14 -8.69 4.12
C THR A 614 -19.56 -8.29 3.77
N THR A 615 -19.73 -7.16 3.09
CA THR A 615 -21.06 -6.66 2.71
C THR A 615 -21.75 -7.61 1.73
N ILE A 616 -21.00 -8.19 0.78
CA ILE A 616 -21.50 -9.23 -0.12
C ILE A 616 -21.94 -10.47 0.67
N CYS A 617 -21.16 -10.91 1.66
CA CYS A 617 -21.53 -12.02 2.53
C CYS A 617 -22.82 -11.73 3.30
N ASP A 618 -22.99 -10.53 3.87
CA ASP A 618 -24.18 -10.18 4.64
C ASP A 618 -25.45 -10.16 3.75
N GLU A 619 -25.35 -9.64 2.53
CA GLU A 619 -26.42 -9.69 1.53
C GLU A 619 -26.75 -11.14 1.12
N GLN A 620 -25.73 -11.98 0.94
CA GLN A 620 -25.91 -13.41 0.60
C GLN A 620 -26.49 -14.22 1.75
N CYS A 621 -26.10 -13.95 2.99
CA CYS A 621 -26.73 -14.52 4.19
C CYS A 621 -28.21 -14.12 4.27
N THR A 622 -28.54 -12.86 3.97
CA THR A 622 -29.93 -12.39 3.93
C THR A 622 -30.75 -13.09 2.83
N MET A 623 -30.15 -13.35 1.68
CA MET A 623 -30.79 -14.13 0.61
C MET A 623 -30.95 -15.61 1.00
N SER A 624 -29.96 -16.21 1.65
CA SER A 624 -30.02 -17.57 2.19
C SER A 624 -31.11 -17.73 3.25
N ASP A 625 -31.26 -16.75 4.16
CA ASP A 625 -32.31 -16.75 5.19
C ASP A 625 -33.71 -16.81 4.56
N LYS A 626 -33.96 -16.09 3.45
CA LYS A 626 -35.24 -16.12 2.73
C LYS A 626 -35.61 -17.50 2.17
N LEU A 627 -34.65 -18.41 2.04
CA LEU A 627 -34.88 -19.78 1.60
C LEU A 627 -35.26 -20.73 2.75
N LEU A 628 -35.17 -20.27 4.00
CA LEU A 628 -35.49 -21.11 5.16
C LEU A 628 -36.99 -21.43 5.21
N PRO A 629 -37.37 -22.63 5.72
CA PRO A 629 -38.76 -23.07 5.78
C PRO A 629 -39.71 -22.12 6.51
N LYS A 630 -39.20 -21.33 7.47
CA LYS A 630 -40.00 -20.35 8.25
C LYS A 630 -40.75 -19.35 7.37
N HIS A 631 -40.18 -18.96 6.22
CA HIS A 631 -40.81 -18.01 5.30
C HIS A 631 -41.97 -18.61 4.49
N CYS A 632 -42.11 -19.94 4.47
CA CYS A 632 -43.22 -20.62 3.82
C CYS A 632 -44.51 -20.63 4.67
N ALA A 633 -44.44 -20.32 5.96
CA ALA A 633 -45.60 -20.37 6.87
C ALA A 633 -46.77 -19.50 6.39
N MET A 634 -46.49 -18.31 5.88
CA MET A 634 -47.52 -17.42 5.31
C MET A 634 -48.19 -18.03 4.08
N LEU A 635 -47.42 -18.68 3.20
CA LEU A 635 -47.94 -19.33 1.99
C LEU A 635 -48.85 -20.50 2.35
N ILE A 636 -48.44 -21.33 3.32
CA ILE A 636 -49.25 -22.44 3.83
C ILE A 636 -50.55 -21.91 4.45
N SER A 637 -50.48 -20.89 5.31
CA SER A 637 -51.65 -20.26 5.94
C SER A 637 -52.62 -19.70 4.90
N GLN A 638 -52.12 -19.06 3.84
CA GLN A 638 -52.95 -18.56 2.74
C GLN A 638 -53.68 -19.69 1.99
N VAL A 639 -53.02 -20.81 1.71
CA VAL A 639 -53.63 -21.97 1.03
C VAL A 639 -54.68 -22.65 1.93
N VAL A 640 -54.37 -22.86 3.20
CA VAL A 640 -55.27 -23.51 4.17
C VAL A 640 -56.50 -22.64 4.44
N ASN A 641 -56.34 -21.32 4.57
CA ASN A 641 -57.44 -20.39 4.83
C ASN A 641 -58.25 -20.02 3.58
N ARG A 642 -57.69 -20.17 2.36
CA ARG A 642 -58.46 -20.03 1.11
C ARG A 642 -59.62 -21.01 1.00
N LYS A 643 -59.52 -22.20 1.62
CA LYS A 643 -60.64 -23.16 1.70
C LYS A 643 -61.79 -22.70 2.61
N LYS A 644 -61.64 -21.63 3.40
CA LYS A 644 -62.65 -21.15 4.37
C LYS A 644 -63.26 -19.78 4.08
N LYS A 645 -62.79 -19.01 3.09
CA LYS A 645 -63.31 -17.65 2.79
C LYS A 645 -63.55 -17.44 1.29
N GLU A 646 -64.80 -17.61 0.84
CA GLU A 646 -65.25 -17.24 -0.51
C GLU A 646 -65.67 -15.76 -0.65
N LYS A 647 -65.71 -14.95 0.41
CA LYS A 647 -66.15 -13.54 0.30
C LYS A 647 -65.24 -12.59 1.06
N ASN A 648 -64.16 -12.14 0.42
CA ASN A 648 -63.60 -10.77 0.49
C ASN A 648 -62.21 -10.74 -0.16
N LYS A 649 -62.16 -10.38 -1.45
CA LYS A 649 -60.92 -9.97 -2.13
C LYS A 649 -60.57 -8.54 -1.71
N LYS A 650 -59.72 -8.35 -0.71
CA LYS A 650 -58.93 -7.12 -0.57
C LYS A 650 -57.53 -7.44 -0.04
N ASN A 651 -56.55 -7.08 -0.86
CA ASN A 651 -55.10 -7.00 -0.63
C ASN A 651 -54.43 -8.23 0.00
N THR A 652 -54.19 -9.26 -0.82
CA THR A 652 -53.16 -10.25 -0.51
C THR A 652 -51.80 -9.59 -0.77
N LEU A 653 -51.00 -9.35 0.27
CA LEU A 653 -49.61 -8.94 0.12
C LEU A 653 -48.88 -10.01 -0.70
N GLU A 654 -48.42 -9.64 -1.90
CA GLU A 654 -47.69 -10.54 -2.79
C GLU A 654 -46.26 -10.66 -2.25
N ILE A 655 -45.93 -11.80 -1.68
CA ILE A 655 -44.58 -12.07 -1.16
C ILE A 655 -43.68 -12.29 -2.38
N PRO A 656 -42.65 -11.45 -2.60
CA PRO A 656 -41.73 -11.65 -3.72
C PRO A 656 -41.02 -12.98 -3.53
N LYS A 657 -41.02 -13.81 -4.58
CA LYS A 657 -40.35 -15.11 -4.55
C LYS A 657 -38.82 -14.90 -4.62
N PRO A 658 -38.02 -15.69 -3.87
CA PRO A 658 -36.58 -15.72 -4.07
C PRO A 658 -36.23 -15.96 -5.55
N GLY A 659 -35.27 -15.20 -6.08
CA GLY A 659 -34.87 -15.19 -7.49
C GLY A 659 -35.41 -13.99 -8.29
N VAL A 660 -36.41 -13.26 -7.79
CA VAL A 660 -36.90 -12.03 -8.45
C VAL A 660 -35.83 -10.94 -8.45
N GLU A 661 -35.04 -10.85 -7.39
CA GLU A 661 -33.89 -9.93 -7.28
C GLU A 661 -32.81 -10.17 -8.35
N SER A 662 -32.75 -11.38 -8.90
CA SER A 662 -31.81 -11.77 -9.96
C SER A 662 -32.37 -11.56 -11.38
N TYR A 663 -33.67 -11.28 -11.52
CA TYR A 663 -34.29 -11.02 -12.83
C TYR A 663 -33.98 -9.59 -13.30
N ARG A 664 -32.84 -9.46 -13.99
CA ARG A 664 -32.39 -8.17 -14.53
C ARG A 664 -33.12 -7.79 -15.81
N LYS A 665 -33.73 -6.61 -15.84
CA LYS A 665 -34.37 -6.03 -17.03
C LYS A 665 -33.40 -5.22 -17.89
N THR A 666 -32.53 -4.42 -17.27
CA THR A 666 -31.51 -3.58 -17.94
C THR A 666 -30.22 -3.55 -17.12
N ARG A 667 -29.08 -3.30 -17.78
CA ARG A 667 -27.76 -3.11 -17.12
C ARG A 667 -27.51 -1.66 -16.71
N GLU A 668 -28.34 -0.72 -17.16
CA GLU A 668 -28.26 0.70 -16.77
C GLU A 668 -28.66 0.91 -15.30
N GLU A 669 -29.58 0.09 -14.79
CA GLU A 669 -29.99 0.06 -13.39
C GLU A 669 -29.04 -0.83 -12.58
N LEU A 670 -28.05 -0.21 -11.94
CA LEU A 670 -27.10 -0.90 -11.07
C LEU A 670 -27.69 -1.13 -9.67
N THR A 671 -27.84 -2.39 -9.30
CA THR A 671 -28.20 -2.80 -7.94
C THR A 671 -27.05 -2.57 -6.96
N THR A 672 -27.30 -2.65 -5.66
CA THR A 672 -26.23 -2.63 -4.64
C THR A 672 -25.21 -3.74 -4.89
N MET A 673 -25.67 -4.95 -5.22
CA MET A 673 -24.81 -6.09 -5.52
C MET A 673 -23.94 -5.86 -6.76
N ASP A 674 -24.44 -5.16 -7.79
CA ASP A 674 -23.63 -4.79 -8.96
C ASP A 674 -22.49 -3.87 -8.60
N LYS A 675 -22.76 -2.85 -7.78
CA LYS A 675 -21.75 -1.88 -7.35
C LYS A 675 -20.68 -2.54 -6.49
N LEU A 676 -21.08 -3.42 -5.57
CA LEU A 676 -20.17 -4.19 -4.73
C LEU A 676 -19.30 -5.15 -5.56
N HIS A 677 -19.90 -5.89 -6.50
CA HIS A 677 -19.15 -6.80 -7.38
C HIS A 677 -18.17 -6.02 -8.26
N MET A 678 -18.60 -4.92 -8.88
CA MET A 678 -17.72 -4.07 -9.69
C MET A 678 -16.53 -3.56 -8.86
N ALA A 679 -16.79 -2.99 -7.68
CA ALA A 679 -15.73 -2.51 -6.79
C ALA A 679 -14.78 -3.64 -6.34
N LEU A 680 -15.31 -4.83 -6.03
CA LEU A 680 -14.50 -5.99 -5.69
C LEU A 680 -13.60 -6.41 -6.84
N THR A 681 -14.14 -6.56 -8.05
CA THR A 681 -13.38 -7.01 -9.21
C THR A 681 -12.23 -6.06 -9.58
N GLU A 682 -12.47 -4.74 -9.52
CA GLU A 682 -11.42 -3.76 -9.84
C GLU A 682 -10.34 -3.74 -8.76
N LEU A 683 -10.71 -3.83 -7.48
CA LEU A 683 -9.73 -3.85 -6.38
C LEU A 683 -8.95 -5.17 -6.33
N CYS A 684 -9.60 -6.30 -6.61
CA CYS A 684 -8.94 -7.60 -6.74
C CYS A 684 -7.97 -7.62 -7.93
N TYR A 685 -8.31 -6.98 -9.05
CA TYR A 685 -7.36 -6.81 -10.16
C TYR A 685 -6.10 -6.10 -9.67
N ALA A 686 -6.22 -5.00 -8.92
CA ALA A 686 -5.08 -4.25 -8.40
C ALA A 686 -4.25 -5.09 -7.41
N LEU A 687 -4.88 -5.82 -6.49
CA LEU A 687 -4.20 -6.71 -5.53
C LEU A 687 -3.50 -7.89 -6.22
N ASN A 688 -4.00 -8.33 -7.37
CA ASN A 688 -3.44 -9.45 -8.14
C ASN A 688 -2.52 -9.00 -9.28
N TYR A 689 -2.35 -7.69 -9.51
CA TYR A 689 -1.59 -7.16 -10.63
C TYR A 689 -0.13 -7.60 -10.62
N CYS A 690 0.49 -7.64 -9.43
CA CYS A 690 1.85 -8.13 -9.24
C CYS A 690 1.90 -9.11 -8.05
N SER A 691 2.73 -10.14 -8.15
CA SER A 691 2.92 -11.11 -7.07
C SER A 691 3.65 -10.51 -5.87
N THR A 692 4.59 -9.61 -6.16
CA THR A 692 5.50 -8.98 -5.19
C THR A 692 5.84 -7.57 -5.63
N ILE A 693 5.94 -6.66 -4.67
CA ILE A 693 6.43 -5.30 -4.83
C ILE A 693 7.74 -5.19 -4.04
N ASN A 694 8.81 -4.80 -4.72
CA ASN A 694 10.10 -4.55 -4.08
C ASN A 694 10.22 -3.06 -3.79
N VAL A 695 10.46 -2.72 -2.52
CA VAL A 695 10.70 -1.35 -2.05
C VAL A 695 11.98 -1.40 -1.23
N TRP A 696 13.06 -0.81 -1.78
CA TRP A 696 14.41 -1.02 -1.26
C TRP A 696 14.76 -2.51 -1.24
N GLU A 697 15.46 -2.97 -0.20
CA GLU A 697 15.77 -4.37 0.07
C GLU A 697 14.59 -5.23 0.57
N TYR A 698 13.37 -4.68 0.67
CA TYR A 698 12.20 -5.38 1.23
C TYR A 698 11.21 -5.79 0.14
N THR A 699 10.63 -6.98 0.31
CA THR A 699 9.62 -7.54 -0.59
C THR A 699 8.26 -7.60 0.10
N PHE A 700 7.26 -7.01 -0.54
CA PHE A 700 5.87 -6.98 -0.08
C PHE A 700 5.01 -7.84 -1.00
N ALA A 701 4.11 -8.66 -0.46
CA ALA A 701 3.20 -9.50 -1.23
C ALA A 701 1.75 -9.05 -1.02
N PRO A 702 1.16 -8.28 -1.96
CA PRO A 702 -0.18 -7.69 -1.79
C PRO A 702 -1.28 -8.70 -1.41
N ARG A 703 -1.24 -9.90 -2.02
CA ARG A 703 -2.21 -10.98 -1.74
C ARG A 703 -2.19 -11.49 -0.29
N GLU A 704 -1.05 -11.44 0.39
CA GLU A 704 -0.92 -11.94 1.77
C GLU A 704 -1.66 -11.03 2.76
N TYR A 705 -1.70 -9.72 2.49
CA TYR A 705 -2.50 -8.78 3.27
C TYR A 705 -3.99 -9.14 3.20
N LEU A 706 -4.50 -9.41 1.99
CA LEU A 706 -5.89 -9.84 1.82
C LEU A 706 -6.16 -11.18 2.50
N HIS A 707 -5.27 -12.16 2.34
CA HIS A 707 -5.38 -13.47 3.00
C HIS A 707 -5.53 -13.33 4.52
N GLN A 708 -4.64 -12.56 5.16
CA GLN A 708 -4.68 -12.32 6.60
C GLN A 708 -5.96 -11.60 7.06
N HIS A 709 -6.43 -10.61 6.29
CA HIS A 709 -7.68 -9.90 6.60
C HIS A 709 -8.91 -10.79 6.46
N LEU A 710 -8.95 -11.66 5.45
CA LEU A 710 -10.05 -12.60 5.26
C LEU A 710 -10.11 -13.66 6.37
N GLU A 711 -8.97 -14.23 6.77
CA GLU A 711 -8.90 -15.19 7.87
C GLU A 711 -9.44 -14.57 9.18
N ASN A 712 -8.92 -13.41 9.55
CA ASN A 712 -9.35 -12.70 10.77
C ASN A 712 -10.83 -12.30 10.71
N ARG A 713 -11.30 -11.80 9.55
CA ARG A 713 -12.69 -11.38 9.38
C ARG A 713 -13.64 -12.57 9.45
N PHE A 714 -13.28 -13.69 8.82
CA PHE A 714 -14.10 -14.89 8.80
C PHE A 714 -14.19 -15.51 10.20
N ALA A 715 -13.08 -15.65 10.92
CA ALA A 715 -13.09 -16.14 12.31
C ALA A 715 -14.01 -15.30 13.21
N ARG A 716 -13.92 -13.95 13.13
CA ARG A 716 -14.82 -13.05 13.87
C ARG A 716 -16.27 -13.14 13.39
N ALA A 717 -16.50 -13.34 12.09
CA ALA A 717 -17.85 -13.51 11.53
C ALA A 717 -18.52 -14.75 12.11
N LEU A 718 -17.80 -15.87 12.18
CA LEU A 718 -18.32 -17.14 12.72
C LEU A 718 -18.87 -16.96 14.12
N VAL A 719 -18.09 -16.33 15.02
CA VAL A 719 -18.52 -16.06 16.40
C VAL A 719 -19.64 -15.01 16.44
N GLY A 720 -19.54 -13.94 15.65
CA GLY A 720 -20.57 -12.90 15.56
C GLY A 720 -21.93 -13.44 15.12
N MET A 721 -21.96 -14.38 14.18
CA MET A 721 -23.19 -15.02 13.70
C MET A 721 -23.84 -15.97 14.72
N VAL A 722 -23.12 -16.39 15.77
CA VAL A 722 -23.70 -17.16 16.88
C VAL A 722 -24.71 -16.33 17.66
N MET A 723 -24.57 -14.99 17.65
CA MET A 723 -25.48 -14.05 18.32
C MET A 723 -25.73 -14.39 19.80
N PHE A 724 -24.73 -14.94 20.49
CA PHE A 724 -24.87 -15.31 21.90
C PHE A 724 -24.91 -14.07 22.79
N ASN A 725 -26.02 -13.90 23.51
CA ASN A 725 -26.17 -12.84 24.50
C ASN A 725 -26.32 -13.46 25.90
N PRO A 726 -25.35 -13.26 26.81
CA PRO A 726 -25.40 -13.84 28.15
C PRO A 726 -26.54 -13.27 29.01
N ASP A 727 -26.94 -12.02 28.78
CA ASP A 727 -27.98 -11.35 29.58
C ASP A 727 -29.39 -11.86 29.23
N THR A 728 -29.66 -12.08 27.94
CA THR A 728 -30.96 -12.61 27.47
C THR A 728 -30.98 -14.13 27.34
N SER A 729 -29.81 -14.78 27.43
CA SER A 729 -29.61 -16.21 27.13
C SER A 729 -30.05 -16.61 25.71
N GLU A 730 -29.98 -15.68 24.76
CA GLU A 730 -30.29 -15.90 23.35
C GLU A 730 -29.06 -16.42 22.61
N ILE A 731 -29.28 -17.32 21.65
CA ILE A 731 -28.26 -17.86 20.75
C ILE A 731 -28.93 -18.20 19.40
N ALA A 732 -28.20 -18.09 18.31
CA ALA A 732 -28.67 -18.49 16.99
C ALA A 732 -28.94 -20.01 16.94
N LYS A 733 -29.96 -20.41 16.17
CA LYS A 733 -30.21 -21.83 15.91
C LYS A 733 -29.06 -22.42 15.10
N PRO A 734 -28.55 -23.62 15.43
CA PRO A 734 -27.50 -24.27 14.67
C PRO A 734 -27.76 -24.35 13.15
N SER A 735 -29.00 -24.63 12.73
CA SER A 735 -29.36 -24.71 11.30
C SER A 735 -29.28 -23.36 10.58
N GLU A 736 -29.73 -22.28 11.22
CA GLU A 736 -29.67 -20.91 10.67
C GLU A 736 -28.22 -20.40 10.61
N LEU A 737 -27.44 -20.70 11.65
CA LEU A 737 -26.00 -20.41 11.66
C LEU A 737 -25.29 -21.17 10.54
N LEU A 738 -25.52 -22.47 10.40
CA LEU A 738 -24.91 -23.29 9.35
C LEU A 738 -25.28 -22.78 7.94
N ALA A 739 -26.53 -22.39 7.71
CA ALA A 739 -26.96 -21.80 6.44
C ALA A 739 -26.20 -20.49 6.13
N SER A 740 -25.96 -19.67 7.14
CA SER A 740 -25.20 -18.42 7.03
C SER A 740 -23.71 -18.69 6.80
N VAL A 741 -23.10 -19.63 7.54
CA VAL A 741 -21.70 -20.04 7.36
C VAL A 741 -21.47 -20.56 5.94
N ARG A 742 -22.37 -21.42 5.43
CA ARG A 742 -22.29 -21.92 4.05
C ARG A 742 -22.41 -20.80 3.01
N ALA A 743 -23.31 -19.83 3.21
CA ALA A 743 -23.43 -18.67 2.33
C ALA A 743 -22.14 -17.82 2.34
N TYR A 744 -21.56 -17.61 3.52
CA TYR A 744 -20.30 -16.88 3.69
C TYR A 744 -19.13 -17.60 2.98
N MET A 745 -19.01 -18.91 3.17
CA MET A 745 -18.00 -19.74 2.52
C MET A 745 -18.15 -19.71 1.00
N ASN A 746 -19.37 -19.78 0.47
CA ASN A 746 -19.60 -19.70 -0.98
C ASN A 746 -19.08 -18.38 -1.55
N VAL A 747 -19.33 -17.24 -0.89
CA VAL A 747 -18.80 -15.95 -1.31
C VAL A 747 -17.27 -15.93 -1.25
N LEU A 748 -16.68 -16.39 -0.14
CA LEU A 748 -15.22 -16.45 0.00
C LEU A 748 -14.58 -17.32 -1.08
N GLN A 749 -15.17 -18.47 -1.43
CA GLN A 749 -14.66 -19.32 -2.51
C GLN A 749 -14.65 -18.59 -3.85
N THR A 750 -15.63 -17.71 -4.12
CA THR A 750 -15.62 -16.93 -5.38
C THR A 750 -14.46 -15.94 -5.49
N VAL A 751 -13.83 -15.56 -4.37
CA VAL A 751 -12.68 -14.65 -4.35
C VAL A 751 -11.49 -15.25 -5.11
N GLU A 752 -11.34 -16.58 -5.11
CA GLU A 752 -10.29 -17.30 -5.86
C GLU A 752 -10.35 -17.04 -7.37
N ASN A 753 -11.53 -16.69 -7.91
CA ASN A 753 -11.67 -16.34 -9.32
C ASN A 753 -11.00 -15.01 -9.68
N TYR A 754 -10.76 -14.13 -8.70
CA TYR A 754 -10.24 -12.79 -8.91
C TYR A 754 -8.81 -12.62 -8.40
N VAL A 755 -8.46 -13.28 -7.29
CA VAL A 755 -7.12 -13.21 -6.68
C VAL A 755 -6.60 -14.62 -6.44
N HIS A 756 -5.33 -14.83 -6.75
CA HIS A 756 -4.66 -16.12 -6.57
C HIS A 756 -4.32 -16.36 -5.09
N ILE A 757 -5.34 -16.59 -4.27
CA ILE A 757 -5.28 -16.90 -2.84
C ILE A 757 -5.89 -18.28 -2.62
N ASP A 758 -5.28 -19.07 -1.74
CA ASP A 758 -5.85 -20.34 -1.28
C ASP A 758 -6.88 -20.08 -0.18
N ILE A 759 -8.17 -20.07 -0.54
CA ILE A 759 -9.27 -19.89 0.42
C ILE A 759 -9.52 -21.16 1.22
N THR A 760 -9.14 -22.32 0.70
CA THR A 760 -9.22 -23.59 1.44
C THR A 760 -8.36 -23.51 2.71
N ARG A 761 -7.18 -22.91 2.63
CA ARG A 761 -6.34 -22.65 3.82
C ARG A 761 -7.00 -21.72 4.82
N VAL A 762 -7.68 -20.65 4.34
CA VAL A 762 -8.45 -19.73 5.20
C VAL A 762 -9.55 -20.50 5.95
N PHE A 763 -10.28 -21.37 5.26
CA PHE A 763 -11.32 -22.21 5.88
C PHE A 763 -10.73 -23.17 6.91
N ASN A 764 -9.65 -23.86 6.57
CA ASN A 764 -9.00 -24.81 7.47
C ASN A 764 -8.55 -24.14 8.76
N ASN A 765 -7.92 -22.96 8.67
CA ASN A 765 -7.47 -22.22 9.85
C ASN A 765 -8.66 -21.74 10.70
N ALA A 766 -9.63 -21.07 10.09
CA ALA A 766 -10.72 -20.45 10.84
C ALA A 766 -11.70 -21.48 11.42
N LEU A 767 -12.18 -22.45 10.61
CA LEU A 767 -13.20 -23.40 11.04
C LEU A 767 -12.66 -24.40 12.06
N LEU A 768 -11.43 -24.89 11.89
CA LEU A 768 -10.83 -25.85 12.83
C LEU A 768 -10.60 -25.22 14.21
N GLN A 769 -10.24 -23.93 14.27
CA GLN A 769 -10.14 -23.23 15.55
C GLN A 769 -11.50 -23.13 16.24
N GLN A 770 -12.59 -22.94 15.50
CA GLN A 770 -13.94 -22.85 16.08
C GLN A 770 -14.46 -24.16 16.71
N THR A 771 -13.79 -25.29 16.48
CA THR A 771 -14.11 -26.57 17.13
C THR A 771 -13.47 -26.73 18.51
N GLN A 772 -12.52 -25.86 18.88
CA GLN A 772 -11.80 -25.90 20.16
C GLN A 772 -12.56 -25.12 21.24
N GLN A 773 -12.10 -25.11 22.50
CA GLN A 773 -12.71 -24.29 23.54
C GLN A 773 -12.36 -22.79 23.42
N ILE A 774 -11.14 -22.51 22.97
CA ILE A 774 -10.63 -21.16 22.70
C ILE A 774 -9.91 -21.16 21.35
N ASP A 775 -9.94 -20.03 20.66
CA ASP A 775 -9.20 -19.85 19.40
C ASP A 775 -7.71 -19.50 19.66
N SER A 776 -6.94 -19.26 18.60
CA SER A 776 -5.51 -18.91 18.73
C SER A 776 -5.26 -17.55 19.40
N HIS A 777 -6.29 -16.72 19.56
CA HIS A 777 -6.24 -15.41 20.20
C HIS A 777 -6.75 -15.44 21.65
N GLY A 778 -7.21 -16.59 22.13
CA GLY A 778 -7.76 -16.77 23.47
C GLY A 778 -9.24 -16.41 23.60
N GLU A 779 -9.95 -16.22 22.49
CA GLU A 779 -11.37 -15.88 22.47
C GLU A 779 -12.26 -17.14 22.48
N LYS A 780 -13.47 -17.02 23.00
CA LYS A 780 -14.45 -18.12 23.02
C LYS A 780 -14.92 -18.44 21.60
N THR A 781 -14.95 -19.72 21.28
CA THR A 781 -15.33 -20.24 19.97
C THR A 781 -16.82 -20.59 19.87
N VAL A 782 -17.29 -20.89 18.66
CA VAL A 782 -18.62 -21.47 18.41
C VAL A 782 -18.88 -22.70 19.30
N ALA A 783 -17.92 -23.64 19.37
CA ALA A 783 -18.06 -24.84 20.19
C ALA A 783 -18.23 -24.53 21.68
N ALA A 784 -17.46 -23.59 22.22
CA ALA A 784 -17.55 -23.19 23.62
C ALA A 784 -18.88 -22.51 23.94
N LEU A 785 -19.37 -21.63 23.06
CA LEU A 785 -20.62 -20.89 23.25
C LEU A 785 -21.84 -21.81 23.24
N TYR A 786 -21.94 -22.72 22.25
CA TYR A 786 -23.03 -23.71 22.25
C TYR A 786 -22.91 -24.69 23.41
N THR A 787 -21.70 -25.14 23.75
CA THR A 787 -21.50 -26.03 24.91
C THR A 787 -22.00 -25.38 26.20
N GLN A 788 -21.67 -24.10 26.41
CA GLN A 788 -22.14 -23.33 27.55
C GLN A 788 -23.67 -23.16 27.51
N TRP A 789 -24.24 -22.82 26.36
CA TRP A 789 -25.68 -22.58 26.26
C TRP A 789 -26.51 -23.85 26.50
N TYR A 790 -26.12 -24.99 25.92
CA TYR A 790 -26.82 -26.26 26.13
C TYR A 790 -26.74 -26.71 27.60
N SER A 791 -25.59 -26.58 28.26
CA SER A 791 -25.41 -27.01 29.64
C SER A 791 -26.07 -26.07 30.66
N GLU A 792 -25.87 -24.76 30.53
CA GLU A 792 -26.29 -23.78 31.54
C GLU A 792 -27.70 -23.24 31.32
N VAL A 793 -28.21 -23.27 30.08
CA VAL A 793 -29.51 -22.70 29.73
C VAL A 793 -30.53 -23.80 29.45
N LEU A 794 -30.31 -24.64 28.42
CA LEU A 794 -31.29 -25.64 28.00
C LEU A 794 -31.48 -26.72 29.07
N LEU A 795 -30.43 -27.44 29.44
CA LEU A 795 -30.52 -28.57 30.39
C LEU A 795 -30.87 -28.12 31.82
N ARG A 796 -30.48 -26.91 32.19
CA ARG A 796 -30.89 -26.30 33.47
C ARG A 796 -32.40 -26.07 33.53
N ARG A 797 -33.02 -25.63 32.43
CA ARG A 797 -34.49 -25.45 32.33
C ARG A 797 -35.26 -26.76 32.23
N VAL A 798 -34.66 -27.81 31.65
CA VAL A 798 -35.19 -29.18 31.75
C VAL A 798 -35.25 -29.61 33.22
N SER A 799 -34.17 -29.37 33.98
CA SER A 799 -34.11 -29.69 35.41
C SER A 799 -35.10 -28.88 36.26
N ALA A 800 -35.52 -27.70 35.78
CA ALA A 800 -36.56 -26.87 36.40
C ALA A 800 -38.00 -27.33 36.09
N GLY A 801 -38.18 -28.33 35.21
CA GLY A 801 -39.48 -28.90 34.86
C GLY A 801 -40.23 -28.18 33.73
N ASN A 802 -39.59 -27.22 33.04
CA ASN A 802 -40.22 -26.45 31.97
C ASN A 802 -40.13 -27.13 30.60
N ILE A 803 -39.21 -28.09 30.45
CA ILE A 803 -38.90 -28.77 29.19
C ILE A 803 -38.84 -30.27 29.50
N CYS A 804 -39.29 -31.11 28.57
CA CYS A 804 -39.20 -32.57 28.68
C CYS A 804 -38.57 -33.20 27.44
N PHE A 805 -37.97 -34.38 27.60
CA PHE A 805 -37.49 -35.16 26.47
C PHE A 805 -38.64 -35.98 25.88
N SER A 806 -38.84 -35.88 24.56
CA SER A 806 -39.80 -36.68 23.81
C SER A 806 -39.08 -37.72 22.96
N MET A 807 -39.38 -38.99 23.22
CA MET A 807 -38.82 -40.09 22.42
C MET A 807 -39.50 -40.17 21.04
N ASN A 808 -40.79 -39.81 20.96
CA ASN A 808 -41.55 -39.81 19.71
C ASN A 808 -41.08 -38.73 18.74
N GLN A 809 -40.79 -37.53 19.22
CA GLN A 809 -40.28 -36.43 18.40
C GLN A 809 -38.76 -36.42 18.30
N ARG A 810 -38.07 -37.24 19.10
CA ARG A 810 -36.60 -37.30 19.21
C ARG A 810 -35.98 -35.92 19.45
N ALA A 811 -36.59 -35.15 20.36
CA ALA A 811 -36.21 -33.78 20.70
C ALA A 811 -36.61 -33.45 22.14
N PHE A 812 -36.10 -32.35 22.68
CA PHE A 812 -36.63 -31.75 23.90
C PHE A 812 -37.73 -30.75 23.55
N ILE A 813 -38.87 -30.83 24.23
CA ILE A 813 -40.07 -30.04 23.95
C ILE A 813 -40.43 -29.18 25.15
N SER A 814 -40.78 -27.94 24.90
CA SER A 814 -41.31 -26.99 25.88
C SER A 814 -42.68 -27.42 26.41
N LEU A 815 -42.85 -27.47 27.74
CA LEU A 815 -44.11 -27.84 28.40
C LEU A 815 -44.99 -26.64 28.77
N THR A 816 -44.40 -25.45 28.86
CA THR A 816 -45.09 -24.19 29.18
C THR A 816 -45.69 -23.54 27.94
N ALA A 817 -46.76 -22.75 28.09
CA ALA A 817 -47.39 -22.03 26.98
C ALA A 817 -46.39 -21.16 26.20
N GLU A 818 -46.59 -21.03 24.88
CA GLU A 818 -45.78 -20.16 23.99
C GLU A 818 -45.57 -18.77 24.64
N GLY A 819 -44.32 -18.36 24.81
CA GLY A 819 -43.93 -17.06 25.39
C GLY A 819 -43.58 -17.04 26.89
N ALA A 820 -43.76 -18.14 27.63
CA ALA A 820 -43.34 -18.22 29.04
C ALA A 820 -41.82 -18.42 29.22
N ILE A 821 -41.13 -18.92 28.19
CA ILE A 821 -39.69 -19.06 28.10
C ILE A 821 -39.21 -18.38 26.81
N PRO A 822 -38.00 -17.79 26.78
CA PRO A 822 -37.53 -16.98 25.65
C PRO A 822 -37.20 -17.78 24.38
N PHE A 823 -37.29 -19.11 24.39
CA PHE A 823 -37.06 -19.95 23.21
C PHE A 823 -37.87 -21.25 23.27
N ASN A 824 -38.08 -21.88 22.11
CA ASN A 824 -38.67 -23.21 21.98
C ASN A 824 -37.58 -24.28 21.97
N ALA A 825 -37.60 -25.24 22.91
CA ALA A 825 -36.53 -26.23 23.06
C ALA A 825 -36.37 -27.14 21.83
N GLU A 826 -37.47 -27.41 21.13
CA GLU A 826 -37.51 -28.24 19.93
C GLU A 826 -36.74 -27.61 18.76
N GLU A 827 -36.69 -26.27 18.69
CA GLU A 827 -35.96 -25.52 17.65
C GLU A 827 -34.44 -25.48 17.88
N PHE A 828 -33.94 -26.17 18.91
CA PHE A 828 -32.51 -26.29 19.23
C PHE A 828 -32.05 -27.72 19.49
N SER A 829 -32.96 -28.69 19.60
CA SER A 829 -32.64 -30.04 20.06
C SER A 829 -33.24 -31.16 19.22
N ASP A 830 -33.96 -30.82 18.14
CA ASP A 830 -34.35 -31.81 17.15
C ASP A 830 -33.12 -32.38 16.42
N ILE A 831 -33.35 -33.41 15.62
CA ILE A 831 -32.28 -34.09 14.89
C ILE A 831 -31.60 -33.16 13.89
N ASN A 832 -32.34 -32.25 13.24
CA ASN A 832 -31.78 -31.38 12.20
C ASN A 832 -30.84 -30.33 12.83
N GLU A 833 -31.23 -29.74 13.95
CA GLU A 833 -30.43 -28.78 14.71
C GLU A 833 -29.17 -29.44 15.27
N LEU A 834 -29.27 -30.65 15.82
CA LEU A 834 -28.10 -31.36 16.34
C LEU A 834 -27.16 -31.84 15.22
N ARG A 835 -27.67 -32.17 14.03
CA ARG A 835 -26.84 -32.43 12.85
C ARG A 835 -26.13 -31.16 12.39
N ALA A 836 -26.85 -30.04 12.34
CA ALA A 836 -26.24 -28.76 12.00
C ALA A 836 -25.16 -28.34 13.00
N LEU A 837 -25.40 -28.55 14.31
CA LEU A 837 -24.41 -28.35 15.36
C LEU A 837 -23.18 -29.23 15.14
N ALA A 838 -23.39 -30.54 14.90
CA ALA A 838 -22.30 -31.49 14.68
C ALA A 838 -21.47 -31.14 13.43
N GLU A 839 -22.09 -30.57 12.38
CA GLU A 839 -21.38 -30.09 11.20
C GLU A 839 -20.55 -28.83 11.49
N LEU A 840 -21.04 -27.93 12.34
CA LEU A 840 -20.34 -26.69 12.72
C LEU A 840 -19.13 -26.94 13.65
N ILE A 841 -19.30 -27.80 14.66
CA ILE A 841 -18.29 -27.98 15.72
C ILE A 841 -17.49 -29.27 15.59
N GLY A 842 -17.91 -30.17 14.70
CA GLY A 842 -17.22 -31.42 14.37
C GLY A 842 -17.00 -32.37 15.56
N PRO A 843 -16.19 -33.43 15.36
CA PRO A 843 -15.88 -34.38 16.43
C PRO A 843 -15.22 -33.74 17.67
N TYR A 844 -14.36 -32.73 17.48
CA TYR A 844 -13.68 -32.05 18.58
C TYR A 844 -14.66 -31.26 19.47
N GLY A 845 -15.52 -30.45 18.88
CA GLY A 845 -16.51 -29.69 19.64
C GLY A 845 -17.59 -30.58 20.25
N MET A 846 -17.99 -31.64 19.56
CA MET A 846 -18.92 -32.63 20.13
C MET A 846 -18.30 -33.42 21.28
N LYS A 847 -16.98 -33.70 21.23
CA LYS A 847 -16.24 -34.26 22.36
C LYS A 847 -16.20 -33.28 23.54
N LEU A 848 -15.94 -32.00 23.31
CA LEU A 848 -15.97 -30.96 24.36
C LEU A 848 -17.34 -30.86 25.03
N LEU A 849 -18.41 -30.81 24.22
CA LEU A 849 -19.79 -30.83 24.71
C LEU A 849 -20.00 -32.07 25.57
N ASN A 850 -19.59 -33.22 25.07
CA ASN A 850 -19.75 -34.50 25.76
C ASN A 850 -18.99 -34.55 27.10
N GLU A 851 -17.74 -34.10 27.16
CA GLU A 851 -16.95 -34.01 28.39
C GLU A 851 -17.63 -33.11 29.43
N THR A 852 -18.18 -31.98 28.99
CA THR A 852 -18.95 -31.06 29.85
C THR A 852 -20.21 -31.73 30.41
N LEU A 853 -20.95 -32.46 29.57
CA LEU A 853 -22.11 -33.24 30.00
C LEU A 853 -21.71 -34.32 31.01
N MET A 854 -20.61 -35.05 30.76
CA MET A 854 -20.13 -36.09 31.67
C MET A 854 -19.65 -35.52 33.00
N TRP A 855 -19.05 -34.31 33.00
CA TRP A 855 -18.70 -33.60 34.22
C TRP A 855 -19.93 -33.30 35.09
N HIS A 856 -21.02 -32.82 34.48
CA HIS A 856 -22.29 -32.62 35.19
C HIS A 856 -22.87 -33.92 35.74
N ILE A 857 -22.82 -35.02 34.99
CA ILE A 857 -23.26 -36.33 35.48
C ILE A 857 -22.42 -36.77 36.68
N ALA A 858 -21.09 -36.66 36.59
CA ALA A 858 -20.20 -37.05 37.66
C ALA A 858 -20.50 -36.26 38.95
N SER A 859 -20.74 -34.94 38.83
CA SER A 859 -21.21 -34.11 39.94
C SER A 859 -22.53 -34.62 40.57
N GLN A 860 -23.51 -35.02 39.75
CA GLN A 860 -24.75 -35.62 40.26
C GLN A 860 -24.51 -36.96 40.97
N VAL A 861 -23.61 -37.80 40.42
CA VAL A 861 -23.24 -39.08 41.03
C VAL A 861 -22.52 -38.89 42.37
N GLN A 862 -21.67 -37.87 42.50
CA GLN A 862 -21.01 -37.54 43.76
C GLN A 862 -22.04 -37.16 44.84
N GLU A 863 -23.05 -36.37 44.49
CA GLU A 863 -24.15 -36.04 45.39
C GLU A 863 -25.00 -37.27 45.75
N LEU A 864 -25.27 -38.16 44.78
CA LEU A 864 -25.93 -39.44 45.03
C LEU A 864 -25.14 -40.34 45.99
N LYS A 865 -23.81 -40.40 45.85
CA LYS A 865 -22.94 -41.14 46.79
C LYS A 865 -23.09 -40.62 48.22
N LYS A 866 -23.18 -39.30 48.43
CA LYS A 866 -23.43 -38.70 49.76
C LYS A 866 -24.79 -39.15 50.33
N LEU A 867 -25.83 -39.17 49.51
CA LEU A 867 -27.16 -39.64 49.93
C LEU A 867 -27.16 -41.13 50.30
N VAL A 868 -26.44 -41.95 49.55
CA VAL A 868 -26.27 -43.39 49.85
C VAL A 868 -25.50 -43.59 51.14
N ALA A 869 -24.39 -42.87 51.34
CA ALA A 869 -23.59 -42.94 52.55
C ALA A 869 -24.41 -42.58 53.80
N GLY A 870 -25.26 -41.55 53.71
CA GLY A 870 -26.18 -41.16 54.78
C GLY A 870 -27.27 -42.19 55.12
N ASN A 871 -27.56 -43.14 54.22
CA ASN A 871 -28.55 -44.20 54.40
C ASN A 871 -27.93 -45.61 54.42
N LYS A 872 -26.60 -45.73 54.57
CA LYS A 872 -25.83 -46.96 54.35
C LYS A 872 -26.39 -48.17 55.09
N GLU A 873 -26.62 -48.05 56.40
CA GLU A 873 -27.10 -49.16 57.25
C GLU A 873 -28.50 -49.65 56.84
N VAL A 874 -29.42 -48.72 56.58
CA VAL A 874 -30.79 -49.02 56.14
C VAL A 874 -30.77 -49.70 54.77
N LEU A 875 -29.94 -49.22 53.84
CA LEU A 875 -29.81 -49.80 52.50
C LEU A 875 -29.18 -51.21 52.54
N VAL A 876 -28.23 -51.47 53.43
CA VAL A 876 -27.68 -52.83 53.65
C VAL A 876 -28.76 -53.78 54.19
N ALA A 877 -29.59 -53.31 55.13
CA ALA A 877 -30.69 -54.10 55.68
C ALA A 877 -31.77 -54.40 54.61
N LEU A 878 -32.10 -53.43 53.76
CA LEU A 878 -32.99 -53.60 52.61
C LEU A 878 -32.42 -54.58 51.59
N ARG A 879 -31.10 -54.54 51.34
CA ARG A 879 -30.42 -55.46 50.40
C ARG A 879 -30.43 -56.91 50.89
N THR A 880 -30.32 -57.16 52.19
CA THR A 880 -30.22 -58.52 52.76
C THR A 880 -31.55 -59.13 53.16
N ASN A 881 -32.62 -58.33 53.29
CA ASN A 881 -33.96 -58.78 53.67
C ASN A 881 -35.01 -58.51 52.57
N PHE A 882 -34.61 -58.52 51.30
CA PHE A 882 -35.48 -58.23 50.15
C PHE A 882 -36.68 -59.20 50.02
N ASP A 883 -36.58 -60.38 50.64
CA ASP A 883 -37.57 -61.45 50.68
C ASP A 883 -38.60 -61.33 51.82
N LYS A 884 -38.45 -60.33 52.71
CA LYS A 884 -39.31 -60.13 53.89
C LYS A 884 -40.11 -58.83 53.80
N PRO A 885 -41.38 -58.86 53.33
CA PRO A 885 -42.17 -57.65 53.03
C PRO A 885 -42.38 -56.69 54.21
N GLU A 886 -42.65 -57.21 55.41
CA GLU A 886 -42.89 -56.37 56.60
C GLU A 886 -41.61 -55.63 57.04
N ILE A 887 -40.46 -56.30 56.98
CA ILE A 887 -39.16 -55.69 57.29
C ILE A 887 -38.80 -54.67 56.21
N MET A 888 -39.04 -54.97 54.93
CA MET A 888 -38.84 -54.02 53.82
C MET A 888 -39.67 -52.75 53.99
N LYS A 889 -40.94 -52.89 54.38
CA LYS A 889 -41.84 -51.75 54.62
C LYS A 889 -41.39 -50.88 55.79
N GLU A 890 -40.89 -51.49 56.87
CA GLU A 890 -40.38 -50.76 58.03
C GLU A 890 -39.07 -50.03 57.71
N GLN A 891 -38.13 -50.71 57.04
CA GLN A 891 -36.83 -50.13 56.67
C GLN A 891 -36.98 -49.03 55.61
N PHE A 892 -37.92 -49.17 54.66
CA PHE A 892 -38.19 -48.12 53.68
C PHE A 892 -38.65 -46.80 54.33
N ARG A 893 -39.43 -46.86 55.43
CA ARG A 893 -39.86 -45.65 56.16
C ARG A 893 -38.70 -44.91 56.83
N LYS A 894 -37.56 -45.56 57.03
CA LYS A 894 -36.35 -44.98 57.63
C LYS A 894 -35.45 -44.27 56.60
N LEU A 895 -35.70 -44.45 55.29
CA LEU A 895 -34.92 -43.77 54.24
C LEU A 895 -35.19 -42.27 54.20
N GLN A 896 -34.13 -41.48 54.15
CA GLN A 896 -34.18 -40.03 54.05
C GLN A 896 -33.88 -39.56 52.62
N HIS A 897 -34.43 -38.41 52.22
CA HIS A 897 -34.14 -37.76 50.93
C HIS A 897 -34.43 -38.60 49.67
N VAL A 898 -35.43 -39.49 49.74
CA VAL A 898 -35.87 -40.34 48.62
C VAL A 898 -36.18 -39.52 47.34
N ASP A 899 -36.82 -38.36 47.47
CA ASP A 899 -37.17 -37.50 46.33
C ASP A 899 -35.93 -36.93 45.65
N ASN A 900 -34.89 -36.58 46.42
CA ASN A 900 -33.62 -36.07 45.89
C ASN A 900 -32.89 -37.15 45.09
N VAL A 901 -32.94 -38.42 45.53
CA VAL A 901 -32.35 -39.55 44.78
C VAL A 901 -33.04 -39.70 43.42
N LEU A 902 -34.37 -39.72 43.40
CA LEU A 902 -35.15 -39.85 42.16
C LEU A 902 -34.94 -38.64 41.23
N GLN A 903 -34.94 -37.42 41.77
CA GLN A 903 -34.71 -36.20 40.99
C GLN A 903 -33.32 -36.20 40.35
N ARG A 904 -32.26 -36.49 41.12
CA ARG A 904 -30.88 -36.53 40.60
C ARG A 904 -30.67 -37.63 39.57
N MET A 905 -31.24 -38.83 39.79
CA MET A 905 -31.22 -39.90 38.78
C MET A 905 -31.97 -39.51 37.50
N THR A 906 -33.07 -38.76 37.62
CA THR A 906 -33.80 -38.22 36.46
C THR A 906 -32.96 -37.21 35.69
N ILE A 907 -32.26 -36.30 36.39
CA ILE A 907 -31.32 -35.35 35.78
C ILE A 907 -30.21 -36.09 35.01
N VAL A 908 -29.63 -37.14 35.61
CA VAL A 908 -28.63 -37.99 34.92
C VAL A 908 -29.22 -38.61 33.64
N GLY A 909 -30.44 -39.16 33.72
CA GLY A 909 -31.12 -39.74 32.55
C GLY A 909 -31.40 -38.71 31.44
N VAL A 910 -31.79 -37.48 31.82
CA VAL A 910 -31.99 -36.36 30.89
C VAL A 910 -30.70 -36.00 30.15
N ILE A 911 -29.59 -35.83 30.88
CA ILE A 911 -28.30 -35.48 30.27
C ILE A 911 -27.83 -36.58 29.32
N LEU A 912 -27.99 -37.85 29.70
CA LEU A 912 -27.67 -39.00 28.84
C LEU A 912 -28.57 -39.05 27.59
N SER A 913 -29.85 -38.69 27.72
CA SER A 913 -30.78 -38.63 26.58
C SER A 913 -30.37 -37.55 25.57
N PHE A 914 -29.99 -36.35 26.06
CA PHE A 914 -29.45 -35.30 25.21
C PHE A 914 -28.14 -35.73 24.53
N ARG A 915 -27.23 -36.36 25.28
CA ARG A 915 -26.01 -36.94 24.71
C ARG A 915 -26.34 -37.95 23.59
N GLN A 916 -27.31 -38.82 23.79
CA GLN A 916 -27.67 -39.83 22.80
C GLN A 916 -28.15 -39.20 21.49
N LEU A 917 -28.95 -38.12 21.57
CA LEU A 917 -29.34 -37.36 20.38
C LEU A 917 -28.14 -36.71 19.70
N ALA A 918 -27.28 -36.04 20.47
CA ALA A 918 -26.08 -35.36 19.97
C ALA A 918 -25.11 -36.33 19.27
N GLN A 919 -24.83 -37.49 19.88
CA GLN A 919 -23.95 -38.51 19.30
C GLN A 919 -24.59 -39.17 18.08
N GLY A 920 -25.90 -39.43 18.09
CA GLY A 920 -26.62 -39.92 16.92
C GLY A 920 -26.53 -38.96 15.74
N ALA A 921 -26.70 -37.66 15.99
CA ALA A 921 -26.54 -36.64 14.97
C ALA A 921 -25.09 -36.54 14.45
N LEU A 922 -24.08 -36.69 15.31
CA LEU A 922 -22.68 -36.75 14.90
C LEU A 922 -22.42 -37.93 13.96
N VAL A 923 -22.92 -39.13 14.29
CA VAL A 923 -22.78 -40.32 13.43
C VAL A 923 -23.36 -40.05 12.04
N ASP A 924 -24.58 -39.50 11.96
CA ASP A 924 -25.23 -39.18 10.69
C ASP A 924 -24.37 -38.24 9.84
N VAL A 925 -23.76 -37.21 10.45
CA VAL A 925 -22.86 -36.27 9.74
C VAL A 925 -21.56 -36.93 9.30
N LEU A 926 -20.96 -37.78 10.14
CA LEU A 926 -19.69 -38.46 9.80
C LEU A 926 -19.89 -39.55 8.75
N GLU A 927 -21.06 -40.17 8.69
CA GLU A 927 -21.41 -41.14 7.64
C GLU A 927 -21.40 -40.47 6.25
N GLU A 928 -21.87 -39.22 6.15
CA GLU A 928 -21.81 -38.45 4.91
C GLU A 928 -20.41 -37.88 4.63
N ARG A 929 -19.74 -37.32 5.65
CA ARG A 929 -18.48 -36.57 5.46
C ARG A 929 -17.23 -37.45 5.37
N ILE A 930 -17.16 -38.54 6.12
CA ILE A 930 -15.98 -39.42 6.21
C ILE A 930 -16.35 -40.92 6.19
N PRO A 931 -17.11 -41.40 5.18
CA PRO A 931 -17.67 -42.76 5.16
C PRO A 931 -16.60 -43.86 5.30
N PHE A 932 -15.43 -43.67 4.67
CA PHE A 932 -14.34 -44.65 4.72
C PHE A 932 -13.73 -44.79 6.12
N LEU A 933 -13.54 -43.67 6.83
CA LEU A 933 -13.03 -43.68 8.20
C LEU A 933 -14.07 -44.28 9.15
N LEU A 934 -15.33 -43.87 9.03
CA LEU A 934 -16.40 -44.39 9.88
C LEU A 934 -16.59 -45.90 9.68
N SER A 935 -16.57 -46.38 8.43
CA SER A 935 -16.62 -47.81 8.13
C SER A 935 -15.45 -48.59 8.75
N SER A 936 -14.25 -48.02 8.74
CA SER A 936 -13.07 -48.65 9.34
C SER A 936 -13.19 -48.70 10.88
N ILE A 937 -13.70 -47.64 11.50
CA ILE A 937 -13.96 -47.59 12.95
C ILE A 937 -15.02 -48.61 13.34
N LEU A 938 -16.10 -48.73 12.55
CA LEU A 938 -17.14 -49.73 12.75
C LEU A 938 -16.57 -51.15 12.68
N ASP A 939 -15.79 -51.45 11.64
CA ASP A 939 -15.15 -52.76 11.48
C ASP A 939 -14.22 -53.10 12.65
N PHE A 940 -13.37 -52.15 13.05
CA PHE A 940 -12.44 -52.32 14.17
C PHE A 940 -13.16 -52.53 15.50
N ARG A 941 -14.31 -51.87 15.69
CA ARG A 941 -15.18 -52.05 16.85
C ARG A 941 -15.85 -53.43 16.84
N HIS A 942 -16.26 -53.94 15.68
CA HIS A 942 -16.92 -55.26 15.55
C HIS A 942 -15.94 -56.42 15.76
N HIS A 943 -14.69 -56.26 15.32
CA HIS A 943 -13.66 -57.30 15.33
C HIS A 943 -12.55 -57.08 16.38
N LEU A 944 -12.91 -56.46 17.52
CA LEU A 944 -12.02 -56.14 18.65
C LEU A 944 -10.90 -57.18 18.85
N PRO A 945 -9.62 -56.82 18.64
CA PRO A 945 -8.51 -57.70 19.00
C PRO A 945 -8.46 -57.87 20.52
N SER A 946 -7.87 -58.97 21.00
CA SER A 946 -7.77 -59.37 22.42
C SER A 946 -7.01 -58.39 23.36
N GLY A 947 -6.81 -57.12 22.96
CA GLY A 947 -6.15 -56.05 23.71
C GLY A 947 -7.11 -55.17 24.52
N ASP A 948 -6.63 -53.99 24.94
CA ASP A 948 -7.37 -53.05 25.80
C ASP A 948 -8.63 -52.49 25.09
N PRO A 949 -9.85 -52.90 25.51
CA PRO A 949 -11.09 -52.49 24.86
C PRO A 949 -11.41 -51.00 25.07
N MET A 950 -10.70 -50.32 25.97
CA MET A 950 -11.01 -48.93 26.35
C MET A 950 -10.57 -47.92 25.27
N VAL A 951 -9.43 -48.15 24.63
CA VAL A 951 -8.92 -47.28 23.53
C VAL A 951 -9.84 -47.36 22.30
N VAL A 952 -10.29 -48.57 21.95
CA VAL A 952 -11.24 -48.78 20.85
C VAL A 952 -12.59 -48.16 21.16
N SER A 953 -13.04 -48.26 22.40
CA SER A 953 -14.28 -47.62 22.86
C SER A 953 -14.17 -46.10 22.83
N GLU A 954 -13.01 -45.52 23.17
CA GLU A 954 -12.79 -44.08 23.09
C GLU A 954 -12.83 -43.57 21.64
N MET A 955 -12.14 -44.26 20.73
CA MET A 955 -12.19 -43.95 19.29
C MET A 955 -13.62 -44.06 18.73
N ALA A 956 -14.33 -45.14 19.06
CA ALA A 956 -15.71 -45.34 18.62
C ALA A 956 -16.64 -44.25 19.20
N SER A 957 -16.49 -43.90 20.48
CA SER A 957 -17.26 -42.84 21.13
C SER A 957 -16.95 -41.45 20.56
N ALA A 958 -15.72 -41.19 20.12
CA ALA A 958 -15.34 -39.93 19.46
C ALA A 958 -16.01 -39.78 18.08
N ALA A 959 -16.31 -40.89 17.42
CA ALA A 959 -17.13 -40.94 16.20
C ALA A 959 -18.65 -41.02 16.47
N GLY A 960 -19.07 -40.87 17.72
CA GLY A 960 -20.47 -40.93 18.15
C GLY A 960 -21.12 -42.31 18.20
N LEU A 961 -20.34 -43.37 18.02
CA LEU A 961 -20.83 -44.73 18.11
C LEU A 961 -21.11 -45.13 19.57
N THR A 962 -22.28 -45.75 19.80
CA THR A 962 -22.71 -46.19 21.14
C THR A 962 -21.81 -47.29 21.70
N CYS A 963 -21.22 -47.11 22.88
CA CYS A 963 -20.36 -48.11 23.51
C CYS A 963 -21.08 -48.86 24.64
N LYS A 964 -20.71 -50.11 24.93
CA LYS A 964 -21.27 -50.87 26.06
C LYS A 964 -20.93 -50.23 27.41
N VAL A 965 -19.69 -49.75 27.54
CA VAL A 965 -19.23 -48.91 28.65
C VAL A 965 -18.80 -47.59 28.02
N ASP A 966 -19.33 -46.49 28.55
CA ASP A 966 -19.00 -45.15 28.07
C ASP A 966 -17.62 -44.72 28.60
N PRO A 967 -16.61 -44.58 27.73
CA PRO A 967 -15.25 -44.29 28.16
C PRO A 967 -15.13 -42.89 28.79
N THR A 968 -15.87 -41.91 28.27
CA THR A 968 -15.85 -40.53 28.77
C THR A 968 -16.52 -40.45 30.16
N LEU A 969 -17.63 -41.15 30.35
CA LEU A 969 -18.28 -41.23 31.67
C LEU A 969 -17.40 -41.96 32.69
N ALA A 970 -16.79 -43.09 32.30
CA ALA A 970 -15.89 -43.85 33.17
C ALA A 970 -14.68 -43.00 33.60
N ALA A 971 -14.10 -42.23 32.69
CA ALA A 971 -13.01 -41.29 33.00
C ALA A 971 -13.48 -40.16 33.94
N ALA A 972 -14.62 -39.53 33.67
CA ALA A 972 -15.17 -38.47 34.51
C ALA A 972 -15.44 -38.92 35.95
N LEU A 973 -16.00 -40.13 36.12
CA LEU A 973 -16.25 -40.72 37.44
C LEU A 973 -14.95 -41.12 38.15
N ARG A 974 -13.94 -41.58 37.40
CA ARG A 974 -12.61 -41.92 37.96
C ARG A 974 -11.88 -40.68 38.47
N ASN A 975 -11.96 -39.55 37.76
CA ASN A 975 -11.33 -38.30 38.16
C ASN A 975 -11.92 -37.69 39.43
N GLN A 976 -13.13 -38.08 39.83
CA GLN A 976 -13.78 -37.65 41.07
C GLN A 976 -13.60 -38.64 42.23
N LYS A 977 -12.72 -39.64 42.06
CA LYS A 977 -12.39 -40.62 43.11
C LYS A 977 -11.41 -40.02 44.11
N ASN A 978 -11.76 -40.04 45.40
CA ASN A 978 -10.80 -39.80 46.48
C ASN A 978 -10.07 -41.12 46.78
N GLU A 979 -8.74 -41.09 46.95
CA GLU A 979 -7.89 -42.29 47.14
C GLU A 979 -8.16 -43.06 48.46
N THR A 980 -9.02 -42.54 49.36
CA THR A 980 -9.21 -43.06 50.72
C THR A 980 -10.46 -43.94 50.96
N ASP A 981 -11.34 -44.16 49.97
CA ASP A 981 -12.62 -44.87 50.18
C ASP A 981 -12.55 -46.37 49.81
N GLU A 982 -12.26 -47.25 50.78
CA GLU A 982 -12.34 -48.73 50.63
C GLU A 982 -13.78 -49.24 50.37
N ASP A 983 -14.81 -48.40 50.56
CA ASP A 983 -16.23 -48.73 50.47
C ASP A 983 -16.90 -48.37 49.11
N GLU A 984 -16.17 -47.89 48.10
CA GLU A 984 -16.78 -47.39 46.85
C GLU A 984 -17.66 -48.42 46.13
N HIS A 985 -17.21 -49.68 46.08
CA HIS A 985 -17.99 -50.74 45.43
C HIS A 985 -19.31 -50.99 46.17
N LEU A 986 -19.28 -50.98 47.50
CA LEU A 986 -20.47 -51.13 48.33
C LEU A 986 -21.43 -49.95 48.11
N LEU A 987 -20.94 -48.71 48.09
CA LEU A 987 -21.77 -47.54 47.82
C LEU A 987 -22.44 -47.61 46.43
N ALA A 988 -21.73 -48.06 45.40
CA ALA A 988 -22.31 -48.28 44.07
C ALA A 988 -23.41 -49.35 44.09
N CYS A 989 -23.20 -50.47 44.79
CA CYS A 989 -24.24 -51.49 44.96
C CYS A 989 -25.47 -50.94 45.71
N LEU A 990 -25.24 -50.18 46.78
CA LEU A 990 -26.32 -49.62 47.60
C LEU A 990 -27.08 -48.50 46.87
N LEU A 991 -26.46 -47.76 45.96
CA LEU A 991 -27.15 -46.81 45.08
C LEU A 991 -28.23 -47.52 44.25
N MET A 992 -27.91 -48.69 43.68
CA MET A 992 -28.90 -49.47 42.91
C MET A 992 -30.08 -49.91 43.77
N VAL A 993 -29.81 -50.33 45.02
CA VAL A 993 -30.85 -50.67 45.99
C VAL A 993 -31.70 -49.45 46.32
N PHE A 994 -31.08 -48.29 46.55
CA PHE A 994 -31.76 -47.06 46.90
C PHE A 994 -32.71 -46.62 45.78
N VAL A 995 -32.25 -46.65 44.53
CA VAL A 995 -33.10 -46.33 43.37
C VAL A 995 -34.25 -47.33 43.25
N ALA A 996 -33.97 -48.63 43.31
CA ALA A 996 -34.98 -49.69 43.12
C ALA A 996 -36.15 -49.58 44.10
N VAL A 997 -35.87 -49.38 45.40
CA VAL A 997 -36.92 -49.25 46.42
C VAL A 997 -37.66 -47.91 46.34
N SER A 998 -37.07 -46.90 45.70
CA SER A 998 -37.63 -45.55 45.59
C SER A 998 -38.59 -45.37 44.41
N ILE A 999 -38.43 -46.14 43.33
CA ILE A 999 -39.26 -46.06 42.11
C ILE A 999 -40.79 -46.07 42.39
N PRO A 1000 -41.34 -46.94 43.27
CA PRO A 1000 -42.78 -46.96 43.55
C PRO A 1000 -43.34 -45.63 44.05
N LYS A 1001 -42.51 -44.73 44.60
CA LYS A 1001 -42.92 -43.40 45.03
C LYS A 1001 -43.36 -42.52 43.85
N LEU A 1002 -42.79 -42.73 42.66
CA LEU A 1002 -43.16 -42.01 41.44
C LEU A 1002 -44.62 -42.22 41.05
N ALA A 1003 -45.23 -43.36 41.42
CA ALA A 1003 -46.64 -43.65 41.13
C ALA A 1003 -47.63 -42.69 41.84
N ARG A 1004 -47.15 -41.95 42.86
CA ARG A 1004 -47.95 -40.94 43.57
C ARG A 1004 -47.74 -39.52 43.05
N ASN A 1005 -46.85 -39.33 42.08
CA ASN A 1005 -46.56 -38.03 41.50
C ASN A 1005 -47.37 -37.87 40.21
N ASP A 1006 -48.24 -36.86 40.17
CA ASP A 1006 -49.11 -36.56 39.01
C ASP A 1006 -48.31 -36.29 37.72
N ASN A 1007 -47.05 -35.81 37.86
CA ASN A 1007 -46.16 -35.57 36.72
C ASN A 1007 -45.52 -36.85 36.15
N SER A 1008 -45.66 -38.00 36.82
CA SER A 1008 -45.18 -39.30 36.33
C SER A 1008 -46.16 -39.98 35.37
N PHE A 1009 -47.28 -39.32 35.04
CA PHE A 1009 -48.26 -39.86 34.11
C PHE A 1009 -47.67 -39.99 32.70
N TYR A 1010 -47.69 -41.20 32.14
CA TYR A 1010 -47.22 -41.45 30.78
C TYR A 1010 -48.15 -40.78 29.75
N ARG A 1011 -47.61 -39.88 28.94
CA ARG A 1011 -48.35 -39.21 27.85
C ARG A 1011 -47.89 -39.77 26.51
N ALA A 1012 -48.78 -40.43 25.78
CA ALA A 1012 -48.46 -41.02 24.47
C ALA A 1012 -48.04 -39.99 23.41
N SER A 1013 -48.32 -38.69 23.62
CA SER A 1013 -47.90 -37.60 22.74
C SER A 1013 -46.43 -37.17 22.93
N LEU A 1014 -45.78 -37.61 24.02
CA LEU A 1014 -44.40 -37.31 24.38
C LEU A 1014 -43.50 -38.52 24.13
#